data_AF-A0A535N6N2-F1
#
_entry.id   AF-A0A535N6N2-F1
#
_cell.length_a   1.000
_cell.length_b   1.000
_cell.length_c   1.000
_cell.angle_alpha   90.00
_cell.angle_beta   90.00
_cell.angle_gamma   90.00
#
_symmetry.space_group_name_H-M   'P 1'
#
loop_
_entity.id
_entity.type
_entity.pdbx_description
1 polymer ?
#
loop_
_entity_poly.entity_id
_entity_poly.type
_entity_poly.pdbx_seq_one_letter_code
_entity_poly.pdbx_strand_id
1 'polypeptide(L)'
;MATDPEGSFPGGSLVQEIRDELGRAPVDSLGVDLDGLHRLTREWCSAETGRYLSLLAQTAGAEARRVAVRRAALGCAPLALVAGAWLQWLSHPGNADDPMLLRILAVYASDLGVGEPRASRGSAYQALLRHLSLAEHAAPAPRITLDQRIAEGAFSLPALLLVMSRRPDDFLPEILGADLCLRTAGLLPPLALVKAELPEAAAEWRAIDPGAARQPGQPSDLERCRAAVDVLLARDRAAAERLRAGWRWALDSLRRWSDALYLELDAARDPAFEMAELLHLRAREGAIYHQRYRLQDRPLSDWLQASRHDASGFLAALAASSLVRPGRSRSSPLVSGLIAENGPMFRVFAPQDLGIICRWIDSLAPRWRSTGAEPAAEPAQVAPSAPPTAPPTTPPSTSVPLLPALQGRDPGEDRAPSSLREAYHLLQRRTETPALRRFAIQYVQHWLARSRQGIDRAENQLPPRWGPQGLRSWLLAQHDRHDQEFRSTAEVPVPSREALIDSTVQLAPLTMIDGSWLRGFTDYEYASSETGYFLFHTYWDELGNGEPRLNHPLIYRELLAEMGFAVPPTASREFAFWPGFRESSLELPVYWLSVGRFPRTFMPEILGLNVAMELSGVGGSYRRSKIALQAYRFSTRFVDIHNTIDNVAAGHSAWAADAVDSYMAALPLSTGAAARAQAWERIRVGYRSLNPPTGFWARQLARLRPRPQALPSGELVHAAAGGGLT
;
A
#
# COMPACT_ATOMS: atom_id res chain seq x y z
N MET A 1 6.73 -4.81 -7.55
CA MET A 1 7.90 -5.06 -6.68
C MET A 1 7.84 -4.24 -5.40
N ALA A 2 7.61 -2.91 -5.45
CA ALA A 2 7.59 -2.06 -4.25
C ALA A 2 6.40 -2.31 -3.30
N THR A 3 5.39 -3.04 -3.77
CA THR A 3 4.24 -3.47 -2.98
C THR A 3 4.39 -4.87 -2.37
N ASP A 4 5.48 -5.60 -2.63
CA ASP A 4 5.76 -6.84 -1.91
C ASP A 4 6.32 -6.49 -0.53
N PRO A 5 5.62 -6.80 0.58
CA PRO A 5 6.07 -6.46 1.94
C PRO A 5 7.43 -7.07 2.26
N GLU A 6 7.77 -8.20 1.64
CA GLU A 6 9.01 -8.91 1.88
C GLU A 6 10.08 -8.68 0.80
N GLY A 7 9.82 -7.78 -0.17
CA GLY A 7 10.76 -7.45 -1.24
C GLY A 7 11.94 -6.61 -0.74
N SER A 8 13.16 -6.93 -1.17
CA SER A 8 14.36 -6.13 -0.89
C SER A 8 14.66 -5.13 -2.00
N PHE A 9 15.17 -3.96 -1.65
CA PHE A 9 15.56 -2.92 -2.60
C PHE A 9 17.04 -2.59 -2.43
N PRO A 10 17.86 -2.68 -3.49
CA PRO A 10 19.30 -2.50 -3.37
C PRO A 10 19.68 -1.05 -3.03
N GLY A 11 20.84 -0.88 -2.41
CA GLY A 11 21.47 0.44 -2.24
C GLY A 11 22.27 0.84 -3.47
N GLY A 12 23.16 1.82 -3.32
CA GLY A 12 24.10 2.22 -4.36
C GLY A 12 23.46 3.02 -5.51
N SER A 13 23.60 2.54 -6.75
CA SER A 13 23.20 3.28 -7.96
C SER A 13 21.72 3.63 -7.98
N LEU A 14 20.85 2.78 -7.43
CA LEU A 14 19.42 3.06 -7.31
C LEU A 14 19.15 4.37 -6.55
N VAL A 15 19.88 4.61 -5.45
CA VAL A 15 19.69 5.82 -4.65
C VAL A 15 20.10 7.05 -5.44
N GLN A 16 21.21 6.96 -6.17
CA GLN A 16 21.71 8.07 -6.97
C GLN A 16 20.79 8.37 -8.16
N GLU A 17 20.33 7.35 -8.89
CA GLU A 17 19.43 7.49 -10.03
C GLU A 17 18.10 8.14 -9.65
N ILE A 18 17.54 7.76 -8.49
CA ILE A 18 16.32 8.39 -7.97
C ILE A 18 16.61 9.86 -7.64
N ARG A 19 17.72 10.17 -6.94
CA ARG A 19 18.06 11.57 -6.62
C ARG A 19 18.29 12.42 -7.86
N ASP A 20 18.92 11.86 -8.90
CA ASP A 20 19.11 12.54 -10.18
C ASP A 20 17.76 12.83 -10.85
N GLU A 21 16.80 11.90 -10.79
CA GLU A 21 15.43 12.12 -11.28
C GLU A 21 14.70 13.21 -10.48
N LEU A 22 14.79 13.20 -9.15
CA LEU A 22 14.21 14.27 -8.30
C LEU A 22 14.84 15.64 -8.60
N GLY A 23 16.12 15.66 -8.96
CA GLY A 23 16.87 16.86 -9.31
C GLY A 23 16.50 17.50 -10.65
N ARG A 24 15.76 16.80 -11.53
CA ARG A 24 15.32 17.32 -12.84
C ARG A 24 14.14 18.28 -12.77
N ALA A 25 13.60 18.52 -11.57
CA ALA A 25 12.45 19.42 -11.38
C ALA A 25 12.75 20.86 -11.88
N PRO A 26 11.73 21.60 -12.39
CA PRO A 26 11.93 22.89 -13.05
C PRO A 26 12.60 23.97 -12.17
N VAL A 27 13.44 24.77 -12.84
CA VAL A 27 14.22 25.89 -12.26
C VAL A 27 13.32 26.97 -11.63
N ASP A 28 12.10 27.14 -12.13
CA ASP A 28 11.15 28.20 -11.75
C ASP A 28 10.71 28.16 -10.27
N SER A 29 10.99 27.04 -9.59
CA SER A 29 10.69 26.85 -8.16
C SER A 29 11.94 26.79 -7.27
N LEU A 30 13.13 26.99 -7.84
CA LEU A 30 14.38 26.99 -7.08
C LEU A 30 14.46 28.21 -6.15
N GLY A 31 14.94 27.99 -4.93
CA GLY A 31 15.06 29.04 -3.91
C GLY A 31 13.75 29.45 -3.24
N VAL A 32 12.61 28.89 -3.64
CA VAL A 32 11.31 29.10 -2.98
C VAL A 32 11.28 28.35 -1.64
N ASP A 33 10.77 29.01 -0.60
CA ASP A 33 10.56 28.41 0.72
C ASP A 33 9.30 27.52 0.77
N LEU A 34 9.06 26.87 1.90
CA LEU A 34 7.92 25.94 2.01
C LEU A 34 6.56 26.63 1.91
N ASP A 35 6.44 27.84 2.43
CA ASP A 35 5.18 28.58 2.35
C ASP A 35 4.92 29.10 0.93
N GLY A 36 5.97 29.47 0.20
CA GLY A 36 5.91 29.77 -1.23
C GLY A 36 5.52 28.54 -2.05
N LEU A 37 6.12 27.38 -1.80
CA LEU A 37 5.73 26.13 -2.46
C LEU A 37 4.27 25.75 -2.16
N HIS A 38 3.82 25.93 -0.91
CA HIS A 38 2.43 25.73 -0.54
C HIS A 38 1.48 26.64 -1.35
N ARG A 39 1.76 27.96 -1.41
CA ARG A 39 0.96 28.91 -2.21
C ARG A 39 0.94 28.53 -3.68
N LEU A 40 2.10 28.25 -4.27
CA LEU A 40 2.23 27.86 -5.68
C LEU A 40 1.42 26.59 -6.00
N THR A 41 1.46 25.58 -5.13
CA THR A 41 0.65 24.36 -5.30
C THR A 41 -0.84 24.67 -5.22
N ARG A 42 -1.29 25.47 -4.24
CA ARG A 42 -2.72 25.83 -4.09
C ARG A 42 -3.24 26.64 -5.28
N GLU A 43 -2.47 27.62 -5.74
CA GLU A 43 -2.80 28.44 -6.92
C GLU A 43 -2.91 27.56 -8.17
N TRP A 44 -1.93 26.69 -8.40
CA TRP A 44 -1.99 25.75 -9.52
C TRP A 44 -3.20 24.82 -9.43
N CYS A 45 -3.46 24.18 -8.28
CA CYS A 45 -4.60 23.28 -8.12
C CYS A 45 -5.94 23.98 -8.35
N SER A 46 -6.08 25.24 -7.92
CA SER A 46 -7.30 26.02 -8.14
C SER A 46 -7.51 26.31 -9.63
N ALA A 47 -6.47 26.77 -10.33
CA ALA A 47 -6.52 27.01 -11.78
C ALA A 47 -6.82 25.72 -12.56
N GLU A 48 -6.13 24.63 -12.20
CA GLU A 48 -6.25 23.33 -12.86
C GLU A 48 -7.64 22.72 -12.65
N THR A 49 -8.21 22.86 -11.45
CA THR A 49 -9.59 22.46 -11.16
C THR A 49 -10.57 23.22 -12.06
N GLY A 50 -10.40 24.53 -12.20
CA GLY A 50 -11.17 25.35 -13.12
C GLY A 50 -11.04 24.90 -14.59
N ARG A 51 -9.85 24.46 -14.99
CA ARG A 51 -9.56 23.92 -16.33
C ARG A 51 -10.40 22.67 -16.62
N TYR A 52 -10.44 21.70 -15.70
CA TYR A 52 -11.26 20.49 -15.84
C TYR A 52 -12.76 20.75 -15.79
N LEU A 53 -13.23 21.64 -14.91
CA LEU A 53 -14.65 22.02 -14.86
C LEU A 53 -15.08 22.73 -16.15
N SER A 54 -14.20 23.55 -16.75
CA SER A 54 -14.43 24.18 -18.04
C SER A 54 -14.51 23.16 -19.17
N LEU A 55 -13.62 22.15 -19.17
CA LEU A 55 -13.67 21.04 -20.13
C LEU A 55 -15.01 20.28 -20.04
N LEU A 56 -15.47 19.99 -18.82
CA LEU A 56 -16.78 19.37 -18.59
C LEU A 56 -17.93 20.22 -19.14
N ALA A 57 -17.90 21.53 -18.87
CA ALA A 57 -18.92 22.46 -19.36
C ALA A 57 -18.99 22.50 -20.90
N GLN A 58 -17.83 22.41 -21.56
CA GLN A 58 -17.72 22.36 -23.02
C GLN A 58 -18.01 20.97 -23.63
N THR A 59 -18.16 19.94 -22.80
CA THR A 59 -18.48 18.57 -23.24
C THR A 59 -19.99 18.42 -23.39
N ALA A 60 -20.44 18.34 -24.64
CA ALA A 60 -21.86 18.27 -24.99
C ALA A 60 -22.40 16.83 -24.96
N GLY A 61 -23.55 16.67 -24.28
CA GLY A 61 -24.28 15.40 -24.21
C GLY A 61 -23.89 14.53 -23.01
N ALA A 62 -24.91 13.90 -22.40
CA ALA A 62 -24.74 13.10 -21.19
C ALA A 62 -23.75 11.92 -21.38
N GLU A 63 -23.72 11.33 -22.58
CA GLU A 63 -22.82 10.20 -22.86
C GLU A 63 -21.35 10.62 -22.91
N ALA A 64 -21.04 11.74 -23.56
CA ALA A 64 -19.68 12.26 -23.62
C ALA A 64 -19.17 12.68 -22.23
N ARG A 65 -20.05 13.23 -21.39
CA ARG A 65 -19.72 13.54 -19.99
C ARG A 65 -19.46 12.27 -19.17
N ARG A 66 -20.26 11.23 -19.35
CA ARG A 66 -20.03 9.92 -18.70
C ARG A 66 -18.68 9.32 -19.10
N VAL A 67 -18.29 9.42 -20.36
CA VAL A 67 -16.96 9.02 -20.83
C VAL A 67 -15.86 9.82 -20.11
N ALA A 68 -15.97 11.15 -20.09
CA ALA A 68 -14.99 12.02 -19.45
C ALA A 68 -14.82 11.69 -17.96
N VAL A 69 -15.93 11.46 -17.25
CA VAL A 69 -15.94 11.01 -15.84
C VAL A 69 -15.18 9.70 -15.67
N ARG A 70 -15.46 8.69 -16.51
CA ARG A 70 -14.82 7.37 -16.42
C ARG A 70 -13.32 7.43 -16.69
N ARG A 71 -12.90 8.16 -17.73
CA ARG A 71 -11.49 8.34 -18.08
C ARG A 71 -10.75 9.14 -17.00
N ALA A 72 -11.34 10.22 -16.48
CA ALA A 72 -10.76 11.00 -15.39
C ALA A 72 -10.55 10.15 -14.12
N ALA A 73 -11.53 9.31 -13.77
CA ALA A 73 -11.39 8.36 -12.66
C ALA A 73 -10.31 7.31 -12.93
N LEU A 74 -10.24 6.70 -14.11
CA LEU A 74 -9.17 5.75 -14.43
C LEU A 74 -7.78 6.41 -14.41
N GLY A 75 -7.63 7.61 -14.96
CA GLY A 75 -6.37 8.35 -15.01
C GLY A 75 -5.83 8.74 -13.64
N CYS A 76 -6.70 8.90 -12.63
CA CYS A 76 -6.32 9.17 -11.24
C CYS A 76 -6.02 7.90 -10.44
N ALA A 77 -6.46 6.72 -10.92
CA ALA A 77 -6.42 5.48 -10.15
C ALA A 77 -5.02 5.06 -9.68
N PRO A 78 -3.94 5.14 -10.49
CA PRO A 78 -2.62 4.72 -10.04
C PRO A 78 -2.12 5.44 -8.80
N LEU A 79 -2.39 6.74 -8.67
CA LEU A 79 -1.99 7.53 -7.51
C LEU A 79 -2.99 7.40 -6.34
N ALA A 80 -4.28 7.52 -6.64
CA ALA A 80 -5.32 7.56 -5.62
C ALA A 80 -5.51 6.21 -4.89
N LEU A 81 -5.30 5.07 -5.56
CA LEU A 81 -5.38 3.75 -4.94
C LEU A 81 -4.28 3.48 -3.90
N VAL A 82 -3.15 4.20 -3.98
CA VAL A 82 -1.99 4.04 -3.09
C VAL A 82 -1.72 5.30 -2.27
N ALA A 83 -2.73 6.17 -2.12
CA ALA A 83 -2.59 7.41 -1.36
C ALA A 83 -2.18 7.13 0.10
N GLY A 84 -1.05 7.69 0.52
CA GLY A 84 -0.45 7.48 1.84
C GLY A 84 0.48 6.26 1.94
N ALA A 85 0.46 5.33 0.97
CA ALA A 85 1.27 4.12 0.99
C ALA A 85 2.78 4.40 1.01
N TRP A 86 3.23 5.57 0.55
CA TRP A 86 4.65 5.95 0.61
C TRP A 86 5.17 6.25 2.03
N LEU A 87 4.29 6.34 3.03
CA LEU A 87 4.66 6.48 4.45
C LEU A 87 4.86 5.13 5.15
N GLN A 88 4.48 4.02 4.52
CA GLN A 88 4.34 2.67 5.11
C GLN A 88 5.55 2.13 5.88
N TRP A 89 6.74 2.65 5.58
CA TRP A 89 8.02 2.14 6.07
C TRP A 89 8.79 3.16 6.90
N LEU A 90 8.28 4.39 7.04
CA LEU A 90 8.92 5.44 7.83
C LEU A 90 8.95 5.05 9.32
N SER A 91 7.89 4.43 9.84
CA SER A 91 7.89 3.88 11.20
C SER A 91 8.57 2.51 11.25
N HIS A 92 9.50 2.35 12.20
CA HIS A 92 10.21 1.10 12.46
C HIS A 92 10.69 1.02 13.91
N PRO A 93 11.04 -0.17 14.44
CA PRO A 93 11.39 -0.32 15.85
C PRO A 93 12.48 0.64 16.36
N GLY A 94 13.47 0.97 15.53
CA GLY A 94 14.53 1.90 15.91
C GLY A 94 14.14 3.38 16.04
N ASN A 95 12.95 3.80 15.61
CA ASN A 95 12.49 5.18 15.72
C ASN A 95 11.11 5.29 16.37
N ALA A 96 10.70 4.25 17.09
CA ALA A 96 9.41 4.11 17.77
C ALA A 96 9.15 5.16 18.86
N ASP A 97 10.20 5.81 19.38
CA ASP A 97 10.14 6.86 20.39
C ASP A 97 10.47 8.26 19.82
N ASP A 98 10.61 8.40 18.50
CA ASP A 98 10.92 9.67 17.83
C ASP A 98 9.65 10.54 17.66
N PRO A 99 9.60 11.77 18.21
CA PRO A 99 8.41 12.62 18.15
C PRO A 99 7.93 12.99 16.74
N MET A 100 8.83 13.08 15.77
CA MET A 100 8.48 13.38 14.38
C MET A 100 7.86 12.15 13.71
N LEU A 101 8.40 10.95 13.97
CA LEU A 101 7.82 9.71 13.46
C LEU A 101 6.48 9.37 14.09
N LEU A 102 6.28 9.66 15.37
CA LEU A 102 4.96 9.50 16.01
C LEU A 102 3.89 10.34 15.31
N ARG A 103 4.22 11.57 14.90
CA ARG A 103 3.31 12.43 14.12
C ARG A 103 3.07 11.89 12.71
N ILE A 104 4.11 11.40 12.04
CA ILE A 104 3.96 10.77 10.71
C ILE A 104 3.10 9.51 10.79
N LEU A 105 3.30 8.69 11.82
CA LEU A 105 2.51 7.48 12.01
C LEU A 105 1.04 7.83 12.27
N ALA A 106 0.73 8.96 12.92
CA ALA A 106 -0.64 9.44 13.06
C ALA A 106 -1.28 9.81 11.72
N VAL A 107 -0.51 10.48 10.85
CA VAL A 107 -0.94 10.78 9.48
C VAL A 107 -1.17 9.49 8.70
N TYR A 108 -0.26 8.52 8.81
CA TYR A 108 -0.39 7.25 8.11
C TYR A 108 -1.55 6.39 8.63
N ALA A 109 -1.77 6.35 9.94
CA ALA A 109 -2.93 5.68 10.55
C ALA A 109 -4.25 6.30 10.09
N SER A 110 -4.29 7.64 9.93
CA SER A 110 -5.40 8.32 9.25
C SER A 110 -5.51 7.85 7.81
N ASP A 111 -4.44 7.81 7.01
CA ASP A 111 -4.51 7.34 5.62
C ASP A 111 -5.05 5.90 5.50
N LEU A 112 -4.70 5.02 6.45
CA LEU A 112 -5.19 3.65 6.51
C LEU A 112 -6.64 3.51 6.97
N GLY A 113 -7.20 4.56 7.60
CA GLY A 113 -8.54 4.51 8.21
C GLY A 113 -8.56 3.60 9.44
N VAL A 114 -7.50 3.67 10.27
CA VAL A 114 -7.31 2.82 11.45
C VAL A 114 -8.60 2.67 12.25
N GLY A 115 -8.85 1.44 12.73
CA GLY A 115 -10.08 1.06 13.41
C GLY A 115 -11.10 0.34 12.51
N GLU A 116 -10.95 0.38 11.19
CA GLU A 116 -11.90 -0.23 10.25
C GLU A 116 -11.19 -1.02 9.13
N PRO A 117 -11.66 -2.23 8.77
CA PRO A 117 -11.12 -2.96 7.63
C PRO A 117 -11.47 -2.27 6.31
N ARG A 118 -10.54 -2.27 5.36
CA ARG A 118 -10.70 -1.69 4.02
C ARG A 118 -11.16 -0.22 4.06
N ALA A 119 -10.67 0.54 5.04
CA ALA A 119 -10.99 1.96 5.20
C ALA A 119 -9.87 2.89 4.70
N SER A 120 -8.82 2.38 4.06
CA SER A 120 -7.73 3.21 3.53
C SER A 120 -8.24 4.22 2.50
N ARG A 121 -7.48 5.30 2.26
CA ARG A 121 -7.82 6.29 1.21
C ARG A 121 -7.96 5.63 -0.15
N GLY A 122 -7.09 4.66 -0.44
CA GLY A 122 -7.18 3.82 -1.63
C GLY A 122 -8.43 2.94 -1.67
N SER A 123 -8.90 2.42 -0.54
CA SER A 123 -10.15 1.66 -0.45
C SER A 123 -11.38 2.55 -0.70
N ALA A 124 -11.38 3.79 -0.18
CA ALA A 124 -12.41 4.78 -0.50
C ALA A 124 -12.42 5.11 -2.00
N TYR A 125 -11.24 5.25 -2.61
CA TYR A 125 -11.12 5.44 -4.05
C TYR A 125 -11.58 4.22 -4.86
N GLN A 126 -11.26 3.01 -4.39
CA GLN A 126 -11.73 1.77 -5.00
C GLN A 126 -13.25 1.66 -4.96
N ALA A 127 -13.90 2.16 -3.90
CA ALA A 127 -15.37 2.22 -3.83
C ALA A 127 -15.95 3.13 -4.92
N LEU A 128 -15.32 4.29 -5.20
CA LEU A 128 -15.68 5.15 -6.33
C LEU A 128 -15.51 4.42 -7.69
N LEU A 129 -14.41 3.72 -7.90
CA LEU A 129 -14.19 2.94 -9.13
C LEU A 129 -15.27 1.85 -9.31
N ARG A 130 -15.64 1.15 -8.23
CA ARG A 130 -16.74 0.16 -8.25
C ARG A 130 -18.09 0.81 -8.55
N HIS A 131 -18.39 1.96 -7.95
CA HIS A 131 -19.61 2.72 -8.24
C HIS A 131 -19.71 3.08 -9.74
N LEU A 132 -18.56 3.37 -10.35
CA LEU A 132 -18.45 3.64 -11.79
C LEU A 132 -18.34 2.37 -12.65
N SER A 133 -18.36 1.15 -12.11
CA SER A 133 -18.06 -0.09 -12.84
C SER A 133 -16.76 0.00 -13.64
N LEU A 134 -15.70 0.46 -12.98
CA LEU A 134 -14.35 0.62 -13.49
C LEU A 134 -13.39 -0.21 -12.65
N ALA A 135 -12.42 -0.84 -13.33
CA ALA A 135 -11.32 -1.55 -12.70
C ALA A 135 -11.77 -2.45 -11.53
N GLU A 136 -12.91 -3.14 -11.67
CA GLU A 136 -13.57 -3.89 -10.58
C GLU A 136 -12.67 -4.96 -9.96
N HIS A 137 -11.66 -5.41 -10.71
CA HIS A 137 -10.66 -6.40 -10.31
C HIS A 137 -9.28 -5.80 -10.00
N ALA A 138 -9.20 -4.50 -9.71
CA ALA A 138 -7.97 -3.82 -9.32
C ALA A 138 -7.60 -3.99 -7.82
N ALA A 139 -8.15 -5.00 -7.14
CA ALA A 139 -7.70 -5.43 -5.82
C ALA A 139 -6.88 -6.73 -5.90
N PRO A 140 -5.64 -6.76 -5.38
CA PRO A 140 -4.93 -5.64 -4.73
C PRO A 140 -4.52 -4.55 -5.74
N ALA A 141 -4.24 -3.34 -5.24
CA ALA A 141 -3.98 -2.13 -6.03
C ALA A 141 -3.00 -2.33 -7.22
N PRO A 142 -1.92 -3.13 -7.12
CA PRO A 142 -1.01 -3.42 -8.24
C PRO A 142 -1.69 -4.00 -9.48
N ARG A 143 -2.85 -4.64 -9.36
CA ARG A 143 -3.60 -5.15 -10.52
C ARG A 143 -4.06 -4.03 -11.45
N ILE A 144 -4.09 -2.77 -10.99
CA ILE A 144 -4.41 -1.61 -11.84
C ILE A 144 -3.40 -1.44 -12.99
N THR A 145 -2.18 -1.96 -12.87
CA THR A 145 -1.18 -1.94 -13.96
C THR A 145 -1.56 -2.83 -15.15
N LEU A 146 -2.55 -3.71 -14.98
CA LEU A 146 -3.07 -4.56 -16.06
C LEU A 146 -4.17 -3.88 -16.88
N ASP A 147 -4.66 -2.73 -16.43
CA ASP A 147 -5.71 -1.99 -17.14
C ASP A 147 -5.09 -1.14 -18.26
N GLN A 148 -5.19 -1.65 -19.49
CA GLN A 148 -4.61 -1.02 -20.68
C GLN A 148 -5.24 0.33 -21.06
N ARG A 149 -6.32 0.74 -20.39
CA ARG A 149 -6.97 2.04 -20.61
C ARG A 149 -6.26 3.17 -19.87
N ILE A 150 -5.30 2.87 -19.00
CA ILE A 150 -4.56 3.86 -18.23
C ILE A 150 -3.23 4.14 -18.91
N ALA A 151 -2.95 5.42 -19.17
CA ALA A 151 -1.68 5.84 -19.77
C ALA A 151 -0.48 5.46 -18.87
N GLU A 152 0.62 5.01 -19.48
CA GLU A 152 1.84 4.59 -18.77
C GLU A 152 2.40 5.69 -17.84
N GLY A 153 2.34 6.95 -18.28
CA GLY A 153 2.81 8.11 -17.50
C GLY A 153 2.06 8.32 -16.18
N ALA A 154 0.84 7.79 -16.03
CA ALA A 154 0.08 7.89 -14.78
C ALA A 154 0.69 7.07 -13.64
N PHE A 155 1.56 6.11 -13.94
CA PHE A 155 2.22 5.26 -12.96
C PHE A 155 3.54 5.84 -12.43
N SER A 156 4.15 6.83 -13.11
CA SER A 156 5.51 7.28 -12.80
C SER A 156 5.66 7.84 -11.38
N LEU A 157 4.79 8.77 -10.98
CA LEU A 157 4.79 9.39 -9.65
C LEU A 157 4.55 8.37 -8.52
N PRO A 158 3.43 7.59 -8.51
CA PRO A 158 3.20 6.61 -7.44
C PRO A 158 4.25 5.50 -7.43
N ALA A 159 4.77 5.06 -8.58
CA ALA A 159 5.81 4.03 -8.60
C ALA A 159 7.10 4.51 -7.92
N LEU A 160 7.58 5.72 -8.22
CA LEU A 160 8.80 6.24 -7.62
C LEU A 160 8.64 6.52 -6.12
N LEU A 161 7.47 7.04 -5.70
CA LEU A 161 7.11 7.19 -4.29
C LEU A 161 7.16 5.86 -3.53
N LEU A 162 6.56 4.82 -4.10
CA LEU A 162 6.58 3.48 -3.49
C LEU A 162 7.99 2.92 -3.42
N VAL A 163 8.84 3.12 -4.45
CA VAL A 163 10.24 2.69 -4.41
C VAL A 163 11.03 3.44 -3.33
N MET A 164 10.90 4.77 -3.24
CA MET A 164 11.52 5.57 -2.17
C MET A 164 11.08 5.10 -0.78
N SER A 165 9.79 4.75 -0.61
CA SER A 165 9.26 4.23 0.66
C SER A 165 10.00 2.98 1.15
N ARG A 166 10.58 2.17 0.25
CA ARG A 166 11.35 0.96 0.61
C ARG A 166 12.75 1.25 1.11
N ARG A 167 13.20 2.51 1.06
CA ARG A 167 14.49 2.99 1.57
C ARG A 167 14.29 4.29 2.36
N PRO A 168 13.52 4.23 3.47
CA PRO A 168 13.12 5.44 4.20
C PRO A 168 14.31 6.21 4.74
N ASP A 169 15.37 5.53 5.18
CA ASP A 169 16.61 6.16 5.66
C ASP A 169 17.31 7.01 4.58
N ASP A 170 17.18 6.63 3.31
CA ASP A 170 17.80 7.32 2.18
C ASP A 170 16.97 8.47 1.63
N PHE A 171 15.65 8.46 1.85
CA PHE A 171 14.69 9.36 1.17
C PHE A 171 13.70 10.05 2.10
N LEU A 172 13.85 9.95 3.43
CA LEU A 172 12.89 10.52 4.40
C LEU A 172 12.51 11.98 4.08
N PRO A 173 13.44 12.93 3.89
CA PRO A 173 13.06 14.30 3.57
C PRO A 173 12.30 14.42 2.24
N GLU A 174 12.75 13.73 1.19
CA GLU A 174 12.14 13.74 -0.14
C GLU A 174 10.71 13.18 -0.12
N ILE A 175 10.48 12.07 0.59
CA ILE A 175 9.16 11.47 0.78
C ILE A 175 8.22 12.44 1.48
N LEU A 176 8.68 13.09 2.56
CA LEU A 176 7.85 14.05 3.30
C LEU A 176 7.55 15.31 2.48
N GLY A 177 8.50 15.77 1.67
CA GLY A 177 8.29 16.87 0.73
C GLY A 177 7.22 16.54 -0.31
N ALA A 178 7.29 15.35 -0.89
CA ALA A 178 6.32 14.88 -1.86
C ALA A 178 4.93 14.65 -1.22
N ASP A 179 4.87 14.05 -0.03
CA ASP A 179 3.64 13.86 0.74
C ASP A 179 2.96 15.20 1.06
N LEU A 180 3.74 16.19 1.53
CA LEU A 180 3.21 17.51 1.86
C LEU A 180 2.70 18.27 0.63
N CYS A 181 3.35 18.09 -0.54
CA CYS A 181 2.83 18.56 -1.82
C CYS A 181 1.48 17.92 -2.16
N LEU A 182 1.37 16.59 -2.08
CA LEU A 182 0.15 15.84 -2.39
C LEU A 182 -1.01 16.21 -1.45
N ARG A 183 -0.74 16.40 -0.16
CA ARG A 183 -1.74 16.88 0.81
C ARG A 183 -2.13 18.33 0.59
N THR A 184 -1.20 19.16 0.13
CA THR A 184 -1.49 20.56 -0.24
C THR A 184 -2.40 20.62 -1.47
N ALA A 185 -2.16 19.74 -2.45
CA ALA A 185 -3.03 19.58 -3.60
C ALA A 185 -4.44 19.10 -3.20
N GLY A 186 -4.51 18.21 -2.21
CA GLY A 186 -5.76 17.66 -1.70
C GLY A 186 -6.44 16.75 -2.72
N LEU A 187 -7.74 16.93 -2.95
CA LEU A 187 -8.44 16.23 -4.02
C LEU A 187 -7.82 16.58 -5.39
N LEU A 188 -7.37 15.56 -6.13
CA LEU A 188 -6.74 15.75 -7.44
C LEU A 188 -7.66 16.55 -8.38
N PRO A 189 -7.16 17.56 -9.12
CA PRO A 189 -7.99 18.43 -9.95
C PRO A 189 -8.97 17.73 -10.92
N PRO A 190 -8.61 16.62 -11.61
CA PRO A 190 -9.55 15.91 -12.48
C PRO A 190 -10.75 15.30 -11.74
N LEU A 191 -10.62 15.03 -10.43
CA LEU A 191 -11.73 14.49 -9.63
C LEU A 191 -12.80 15.53 -9.33
N ALA A 192 -12.53 16.83 -9.49
CA ALA A 192 -13.57 17.85 -9.42
C ALA A 192 -14.60 17.69 -10.55
N LEU A 193 -14.15 17.32 -11.75
CA LEU A 193 -15.02 16.95 -12.87
C LEU A 193 -15.87 15.73 -12.53
N VAL A 194 -15.27 14.70 -11.94
CA VAL A 194 -15.98 13.48 -11.50
C VAL A 194 -17.02 13.81 -10.43
N LYS A 195 -16.64 14.61 -9.43
CA LYS A 195 -17.53 15.04 -8.36
C LYS A 195 -18.73 15.86 -8.87
N ALA A 196 -18.52 16.71 -9.87
CA ALA A 196 -19.59 17.56 -10.42
C ALA A 196 -20.71 16.79 -11.12
N GLU A 197 -20.43 15.60 -11.67
CA GLU A 197 -21.40 14.78 -12.40
C GLU A 197 -21.98 13.63 -11.55
N LEU A 198 -21.47 13.42 -10.34
CA LEU A 198 -21.93 12.38 -9.44
C LEU A 198 -22.75 12.97 -8.26
N PRO A 199 -23.75 12.24 -7.74
CA PRO A 199 -24.38 12.59 -6.48
C PRO A 199 -23.34 12.65 -5.34
N GLU A 200 -23.54 13.52 -4.35
CA GLU A 200 -22.59 13.66 -3.21
C GLU A 200 -22.35 12.32 -2.48
N ALA A 201 -23.38 11.45 -2.44
CA ALA A 201 -23.32 10.12 -1.82
C ALA A 201 -22.57 9.05 -2.64
N ALA A 202 -22.09 9.36 -3.85
CA ALA A 202 -21.40 8.40 -4.71
C ALA A 202 -20.00 8.04 -4.20
N ALA A 203 -19.39 8.89 -3.38
CA ALA A 203 -18.08 8.66 -2.78
C ALA A 203 -17.87 9.46 -1.49
N GLU A 204 -17.05 8.92 -0.59
CA GLU A 204 -16.60 9.64 0.60
C GLU A 204 -15.42 10.57 0.23
N TRP A 205 -15.72 11.73 -0.34
CA TRP A 205 -14.71 12.66 -0.87
C TRP A 205 -13.63 13.09 0.14
N ARG A 206 -13.98 13.21 1.44
CA ARG A 206 -13.02 13.50 2.51
C ARG A 206 -12.06 12.34 2.76
N ALA A 207 -12.52 11.10 2.63
CA ALA A 207 -11.67 9.92 2.73
C ALA A 207 -10.74 9.78 1.52
N ILE A 208 -11.16 10.24 0.34
CA ILE A 208 -10.32 10.27 -0.87
C ILE A 208 -9.27 11.38 -0.81
N ASP A 209 -9.60 12.57 -0.29
CA ASP A 209 -8.69 13.72 -0.24
C ASP A 209 -7.59 13.54 0.83
N PRO A 210 -6.31 13.33 0.45
CA PRO A 210 -5.20 13.08 1.38
C PRO A 210 -4.88 14.26 2.31
N GLY A 211 -5.29 15.48 1.95
CA GLY A 211 -5.11 16.67 2.78
C GLY A 211 -6.21 16.84 3.82
N ALA A 212 -7.41 16.32 3.55
CA ALA A 212 -8.58 16.50 4.40
C ALA A 212 -8.51 15.69 5.70
N ALA A 213 -9.10 16.23 6.77
CA ALA A 213 -9.41 15.46 7.97
C ALA A 213 -10.49 14.41 7.65
N ARG A 214 -10.32 13.20 8.19
CA ARG A 214 -11.35 12.15 8.07
C ARG A 214 -12.62 12.46 8.86
N GLN A 215 -12.47 13.06 10.04
CA GLN A 215 -13.59 13.42 10.90
C GLN A 215 -13.73 14.94 11.02
N PRO A 216 -14.97 15.48 11.03
CA PRO A 216 -15.20 16.90 11.29
C PRO A 216 -14.61 17.34 12.64
N GLY A 217 -13.99 18.52 12.66
CA GLY A 217 -13.45 19.13 13.89
C GLY A 217 -12.05 18.62 14.31
N GLN A 218 -11.47 17.66 13.58
CA GLN A 218 -10.07 17.27 13.78
C GLN A 218 -9.13 18.11 12.90
N PRO A 219 -7.84 18.26 13.31
CA PRO A 219 -6.81 18.81 12.42
C PRO A 219 -6.74 18.02 11.13
N SER A 220 -6.60 18.73 10.02
CA SER A 220 -6.39 18.15 8.70
C SER A 220 -5.09 17.34 8.64
N ASP A 221 -5.05 16.33 7.78
CA ASP A 221 -3.83 15.54 7.62
C ASP A 221 -2.70 16.36 6.98
N LEU A 222 -3.04 17.42 6.23
CA LEU A 222 -2.09 18.44 5.81
C LEU A 222 -1.43 19.15 7.01
N GLU A 223 -2.21 19.64 7.97
CA GLU A 223 -1.69 20.30 9.18
C GLU A 223 -0.84 19.34 10.02
N ARG A 224 -1.28 18.08 10.16
CA ARG A 224 -0.52 17.04 10.88
C ARG A 224 0.82 16.75 10.20
N CYS A 225 0.84 16.60 8.88
CA CYS A 225 2.06 16.39 8.11
C CYS A 225 3.00 17.61 8.22
N ARG A 226 2.47 18.84 8.09
CA ARG A 226 3.26 20.07 8.27
C ARG A 226 3.91 20.11 9.64
N ALA A 227 3.17 19.78 10.70
CA ALA A 227 3.71 19.75 12.06
C ALA A 227 4.84 18.71 12.22
N ALA A 228 4.79 17.57 11.53
CA ALA A 228 5.89 16.60 11.52
C ALA A 228 7.14 17.14 10.80
N VAL A 229 6.93 17.80 9.65
CA VAL A 229 7.98 18.47 8.88
C VAL A 229 8.68 19.56 9.69
N ASP A 230 7.92 20.37 10.44
CA ASP A 230 8.50 21.42 11.28
C ASP A 230 9.43 20.84 12.35
N VAL A 231 9.09 19.67 12.94
CA VAL A 231 9.96 18.95 13.89
C VAL A 231 11.24 18.45 13.20
N LEU A 232 11.13 17.92 11.98
CA LEU A 232 12.32 17.49 11.21
C LEU A 232 13.27 18.67 10.97
N LEU A 233 12.75 19.81 10.50
CA LEU A 233 13.56 20.98 10.15
C LEU A 233 14.17 21.68 11.38
N ALA A 234 13.49 21.61 12.52
CA ALA A 234 14.04 22.09 13.80
C ALA A 234 15.28 21.27 14.22
N ARG A 235 15.31 19.96 13.89
CA ARG A 235 16.42 19.05 14.22
C ARG A 235 17.53 19.03 13.17
N ASP A 236 17.17 19.03 11.90
CA ASP A 236 18.08 18.88 10.77
C ASP A 236 17.79 19.92 9.69
N ARG A 237 18.52 21.04 9.74
CA ARG A 237 18.41 22.10 8.71
C ARG A 237 18.91 21.65 7.35
N ALA A 238 19.77 20.64 7.26
CA ALA A 238 20.28 20.12 5.99
C ALA A 238 19.20 19.31 5.24
N ALA A 239 18.19 18.79 5.94
CA ALA A 239 17.03 18.14 5.33
C ALA A 239 16.15 19.09 4.51
N ALA A 240 16.24 20.41 4.73
CA ALA A 240 15.36 21.40 4.12
C ALA A 240 15.40 21.41 2.59
N GLU A 241 16.57 21.28 1.97
CA GLU A 241 16.63 21.26 0.50
C GLU A 241 16.12 19.95 -0.09
N ARG A 242 16.42 18.82 0.55
CA ARG A 242 15.95 17.51 0.10
C ARG A 242 14.42 17.42 0.19
N LEU A 243 13.85 17.98 1.25
CA LEU A 243 12.41 18.12 1.38
C LEU A 243 11.81 19.02 0.29
N ARG A 244 12.40 20.18 0.02
CA ARG A 244 11.96 21.05 -1.08
C ARG A 244 12.12 20.38 -2.44
N ALA A 245 13.17 19.59 -2.66
CA ALA A 245 13.36 18.82 -3.89
C ALA A 245 12.25 17.79 -4.09
N GLY A 246 11.91 17.03 -3.04
CA GLY A 246 10.79 16.09 -3.06
C GLY A 246 9.45 16.76 -3.39
N TRP A 247 9.18 17.94 -2.79
CA TRP A 247 7.98 18.72 -3.11
C TRP A 247 7.97 19.18 -4.57
N ARG A 248 9.06 19.82 -5.03
CA ARG A 248 9.17 20.37 -6.40
C ARG A 248 8.98 19.28 -7.44
N TRP A 249 9.63 18.13 -7.24
CA TRP A 249 9.47 16.96 -8.10
C TRP A 249 8.03 16.44 -8.13
N ALA A 250 7.37 16.33 -6.97
CA ALA A 250 5.99 15.86 -6.90
C ALA A 250 5.03 16.83 -7.61
N LEU A 251 5.20 18.14 -7.44
CA LEU A 251 4.41 19.17 -8.12
C LEU A 251 4.61 19.14 -9.64
N ASP A 252 5.86 19.04 -10.10
CA ASP A 252 6.17 18.90 -11.53
C ASP A 252 5.55 17.63 -12.13
N SER A 253 5.69 16.50 -11.42
CA SER A 253 5.11 15.23 -11.84
C SER A 253 3.58 15.31 -11.93
N LEU A 254 2.93 15.96 -10.97
CA LEU A 254 1.50 16.21 -10.98
C LEU A 254 1.08 17.09 -12.17
N ARG A 255 1.83 18.16 -12.48
CA ARG A 255 1.56 19.05 -13.62
C ARG A 255 1.62 18.29 -14.94
N ARG A 256 2.71 17.56 -15.18
CA ARG A 256 2.88 16.76 -16.40
C ARG A 256 1.81 15.69 -16.55
N TRP A 257 1.48 14.99 -15.45
CA TRP A 257 0.39 14.01 -15.44
C TRP A 257 -0.96 14.64 -15.74
N SER A 258 -1.27 15.78 -15.11
CA SER A 258 -2.54 16.51 -15.30
C SER A 258 -2.66 17.01 -16.74
N ASP A 259 -1.61 17.57 -17.32
CA ASP A 259 -1.58 18.00 -18.72
C ASP A 259 -1.83 16.85 -19.69
N ALA A 260 -1.16 15.71 -19.48
CA ALA A 260 -1.37 14.51 -20.31
C ALA A 260 -2.82 14.00 -20.22
N LEU A 261 -3.37 13.90 -19.01
CA LEU A 261 -4.75 13.48 -18.79
C LEU A 261 -5.74 14.48 -19.38
N TYR A 262 -5.50 15.79 -19.24
CA TYR A 262 -6.36 16.81 -19.82
C TYR A 262 -6.43 16.70 -21.35
N LEU A 263 -5.28 16.56 -22.02
CA LEU A 263 -5.22 16.38 -23.47
C LEU A 263 -5.96 15.11 -23.92
N GLU A 264 -5.84 14.02 -23.17
CA GLU A 264 -6.59 12.78 -23.44
C GLU A 264 -8.11 13.00 -23.31
N LEU A 265 -8.56 13.68 -22.25
CA LEU A 265 -9.98 13.97 -22.04
C LEU A 265 -10.54 14.92 -23.09
N ASP A 266 -9.78 15.93 -23.52
CA ASP A 266 -10.18 16.86 -24.57
C ASP A 266 -10.27 16.15 -25.93
N ALA A 267 -9.30 15.29 -26.26
CA ALA A 267 -9.35 14.46 -27.46
C ALA A 267 -10.54 13.48 -27.45
N ALA A 268 -10.87 12.89 -26.29
CA ALA A 268 -12.02 11.98 -26.15
C ALA A 268 -13.38 12.66 -26.35
N ARG A 269 -13.44 13.98 -26.45
CA ARG A 269 -14.65 14.70 -26.89
C ARG A 269 -14.98 14.37 -28.34
N ASP A 270 -14.00 14.06 -29.18
CA ASP A 270 -14.21 13.55 -30.53
C ASP A 270 -14.56 12.05 -30.50
N PRO A 271 -15.76 11.64 -30.94
CA PRO A 271 -16.13 10.23 -31.04
C PRO A 271 -15.19 9.40 -31.92
N ALA A 272 -14.52 10.00 -32.90
CA ALA A 272 -13.56 9.30 -33.76
C ALA A 272 -12.29 8.92 -33.00
N PHE A 273 -11.80 9.79 -32.10
CA PHE A 273 -10.67 9.48 -31.22
C PHE A 273 -11.00 8.28 -30.32
N GLU A 274 -12.18 8.27 -29.70
CA GLU A 274 -12.57 7.15 -28.84
C GLU A 274 -12.69 5.82 -29.60
N MET A 275 -13.25 5.85 -30.80
CA MET A 275 -13.33 4.66 -31.63
C MET A 275 -11.94 4.18 -32.07
N ALA A 276 -10.99 5.10 -32.34
CA ALA A 276 -9.60 4.75 -32.63
C ALA A 276 -8.95 4.01 -31.46
N GLU A 277 -9.13 4.51 -30.24
CA GLU A 277 -8.61 3.89 -29.01
C GLU A 277 -9.20 2.49 -28.78
N LEU A 278 -10.50 2.33 -28.96
CA LEU A 278 -11.15 1.01 -28.88
C LEU A 278 -10.56 0.03 -29.91
N LEU A 279 -10.34 0.50 -31.14
CA LEU A 279 -9.73 -0.30 -32.20
C LEU A 279 -8.27 -0.66 -31.86
N HIS A 280 -7.49 0.26 -31.29
CA HIS A 280 -6.14 -0.01 -30.83
C HIS A 280 -6.11 -1.14 -29.79
N LEU A 281 -6.99 -1.09 -28.79
CA LEU A 281 -7.09 -2.10 -27.74
C LEU A 281 -7.52 -3.48 -28.29
N ARG A 282 -8.42 -3.52 -29.27
CA ARG A 282 -8.97 -4.77 -29.83
C ARG A 282 -8.24 -5.28 -31.07
N ALA A 283 -7.35 -4.48 -31.65
CA ALA A 283 -6.65 -4.75 -32.90
C ALA A 283 -5.93 -6.10 -32.89
N ARG A 284 -5.24 -6.43 -31.79
CA ARG A 284 -4.49 -7.68 -31.67
C ARG A 284 -5.39 -8.91 -31.73
N GLU A 285 -6.51 -8.88 -31.01
CA GLU A 285 -7.48 -9.99 -30.93
C GLU A 285 -8.21 -10.14 -32.28
N GLY A 286 -8.71 -9.04 -32.83
CA GLY A 286 -9.48 -9.06 -34.07
C GLY A 286 -8.64 -9.47 -35.30
N ALA A 287 -7.35 -9.11 -35.36
CA ALA A 287 -6.51 -9.42 -36.51
C ALA A 287 -6.38 -10.92 -36.79
N ILE A 288 -6.57 -11.77 -35.78
CA ILE A 288 -6.45 -13.23 -35.89
C ILE A 288 -7.61 -13.83 -36.72
N TYR A 289 -8.83 -13.31 -36.54
CA TYR A 289 -10.06 -13.94 -37.04
C TYR A 289 -10.52 -13.40 -38.42
N HIS A 290 -10.01 -12.25 -38.86
CA HIS A 290 -10.55 -11.52 -40.01
C HIS A 290 -9.68 -11.57 -41.28
N GLN A 291 -9.11 -12.74 -41.59
CA GLN A 291 -8.21 -12.94 -42.75
C GLN A 291 -8.94 -12.95 -44.10
N ARG A 292 -10.21 -13.37 -44.12
CA ARG A 292 -10.98 -13.57 -45.37
C ARG A 292 -11.84 -12.38 -45.77
N TYR A 293 -12.30 -11.60 -44.80
CA TYR A 293 -13.14 -10.43 -45.08
C TYR A 293 -12.26 -9.28 -45.58
N ARG A 294 -12.62 -8.68 -46.72
CA ARG A 294 -11.87 -7.56 -47.32
C ARG A 294 -12.68 -6.28 -47.21
N LEU A 295 -11.99 -5.20 -46.86
CA LEU A 295 -12.52 -3.84 -46.85
C LEU A 295 -11.62 -2.99 -47.76
N GLN A 296 -12.19 -2.45 -48.84
CA GLN A 296 -11.44 -1.73 -49.89
C GLN A 296 -10.25 -2.55 -50.43
N ASP A 297 -10.52 -3.82 -50.79
CA ASP A 297 -9.54 -4.79 -51.31
C ASP A 297 -8.36 -5.17 -50.39
N ARG A 298 -8.34 -4.61 -49.17
CA ARG A 298 -7.40 -4.98 -48.12
C ARG A 298 -8.06 -5.91 -47.09
N PRO A 299 -7.42 -7.04 -46.71
CA PRO A 299 -7.91 -7.88 -45.63
C PRO A 299 -8.12 -7.09 -44.33
N LEU A 300 -9.22 -7.37 -43.63
CA LEU A 300 -9.54 -6.70 -42.37
C LEU A 300 -8.49 -7.01 -41.27
N SER A 301 -7.85 -8.19 -41.31
CA SER A 301 -6.69 -8.50 -40.46
C SER A 301 -5.56 -7.48 -40.57
N ASP A 302 -5.27 -7.01 -41.79
CA ASP A 302 -4.16 -6.10 -42.06
C ASP A 302 -4.51 -4.68 -41.63
N TRP A 303 -5.77 -4.29 -41.75
CA TRP A 303 -6.30 -3.04 -41.18
C TRP A 303 -6.17 -3.02 -39.67
N LEU A 304 -6.58 -4.10 -39.00
CA LEU A 304 -6.48 -4.23 -37.55
C LEU A 304 -5.02 -4.28 -37.08
N GLN A 305 -4.12 -4.94 -37.82
CA GLN A 305 -2.71 -4.95 -37.47
C GLN A 305 -2.06 -3.56 -37.58
N ALA A 306 -2.42 -2.76 -38.59
CA ALA A 306 -1.98 -1.37 -38.69
C ALA A 306 -2.58 -0.47 -37.59
N SER A 307 -3.81 -0.76 -37.16
CA SER A 307 -4.50 -0.03 -36.09
C SER A 307 -3.83 -0.15 -34.72
N ARG A 308 -2.84 -1.05 -34.56
CA ARG A 308 -1.94 -1.08 -33.40
C ARG A 308 -1.03 0.14 -33.31
N HIS A 309 -0.89 0.91 -34.38
CA HIS A 309 -0.08 2.13 -34.41
C HIS A 309 -0.92 3.33 -34.84
N ASP A 310 -1.78 3.15 -35.84
CA ASP A 310 -2.67 4.20 -36.33
C ASP A 310 -3.96 3.60 -36.89
N ALA A 311 -5.09 3.94 -36.25
CA ALA A 311 -6.43 3.48 -36.64
C ALA A 311 -7.13 4.44 -37.61
N SER A 312 -6.57 5.62 -37.91
CA SER A 312 -7.23 6.68 -38.68
C SER A 312 -7.68 6.21 -40.07
N GLY A 313 -6.77 5.57 -40.81
CA GLY A 313 -7.06 5.03 -42.14
C GLY A 313 -8.12 3.92 -42.11
N PHE A 314 -8.11 3.09 -41.07
CA PHE A 314 -9.11 2.04 -40.92
C PHE A 314 -10.50 2.63 -40.60
N LEU A 315 -10.57 3.64 -39.73
CA LEU A 315 -11.83 4.34 -39.42
C LEU A 315 -12.45 4.98 -40.66
N ALA A 316 -11.65 5.63 -41.49
CA ALA A 316 -12.13 6.24 -42.74
C ALA A 316 -12.70 5.17 -43.69
N ALA A 317 -12.00 4.05 -43.85
CA ALA A 317 -12.47 2.93 -44.66
C ALA A 317 -13.76 2.31 -44.10
N LEU A 318 -13.86 2.16 -42.77
CA LEU A 318 -15.03 1.60 -42.10
C LEU A 318 -16.25 2.52 -42.22
N ALA A 319 -16.07 3.83 -42.05
CA ALA A 319 -17.12 4.84 -42.24
C ALA A 319 -17.67 4.86 -43.68
N ALA A 320 -16.81 4.62 -44.68
CA ALA A 320 -17.20 4.56 -46.08
C ALA A 320 -17.87 3.22 -46.48
N SER A 321 -17.77 2.18 -45.64
CA SER A 321 -18.24 0.82 -45.95
C SER A 321 -19.77 0.68 -45.95
N SER A 322 -20.25 -0.48 -46.39
CA SER A 322 -21.67 -0.85 -46.26
C SER A 322 -22.06 -1.28 -44.83
N LEU A 323 -21.09 -1.50 -43.95
CA LEU A 323 -21.32 -1.90 -42.55
C LEU A 323 -21.81 -0.75 -41.67
N VAL A 324 -21.52 0.48 -42.08
CA VAL A 324 -21.86 1.70 -41.34
C VAL A 324 -22.91 2.51 -42.10
N ARG A 325 -23.99 2.88 -41.40
CA ARG A 325 -24.96 3.87 -41.87
C ARG A 325 -24.72 5.17 -41.06
N PRO A 326 -24.05 6.17 -41.64
CA PRO A 326 -23.71 7.41 -40.93
C PRO A 326 -24.93 8.07 -40.27
N GLY A 327 -24.79 8.42 -38.99
CA GLY A 327 -25.85 9.04 -38.19
C GLY A 327 -26.94 8.08 -37.69
N ARG A 328 -26.83 6.76 -37.94
CA ARG A 328 -27.86 5.77 -37.62
C ARG A 328 -27.28 4.44 -37.11
N SER A 329 -26.63 4.48 -35.95
CA SER A 329 -26.01 3.34 -35.26
C SER A 329 -26.93 2.11 -35.20
N ARG A 330 -28.15 2.28 -34.68
CA ARG A 330 -29.15 1.18 -34.53
C ARG A 330 -29.55 0.49 -35.82
N SER A 331 -29.33 1.11 -36.97
CA SER A 331 -29.67 0.55 -38.29
C SER A 331 -28.44 0.14 -39.11
N SER A 332 -27.24 0.38 -38.57
CA SER A 332 -25.97 0.04 -39.23
C SER A 332 -25.74 -1.48 -39.13
N PRO A 333 -25.47 -2.18 -40.25
CA PRO A 333 -25.25 -3.62 -40.23
C PRO A 333 -24.17 -4.10 -39.24
N LEU A 334 -23.16 -3.27 -38.94
CA LEU A 334 -22.19 -3.54 -37.89
C LEU A 334 -22.86 -3.77 -36.52
N VAL A 335 -23.77 -2.89 -36.13
CA VAL A 335 -24.44 -2.93 -34.82
C VAL A 335 -25.65 -3.86 -34.85
N SER A 336 -26.52 -3.72 -35.85
CA SER A 336 -27.81 -4.44 -35.91
C SER A 336 -27.70 -5.86 -36.46
N GLY A 337 -26.59 -6.21 -37.11
CA GLY A 337 -26.37 -7.50 -37.76
C GLY A 337 -25.19 -8.26 -37.17
N LEU A 338 -23.98 -7.69 -37.24
CA LEU A 338 -22.76 -8.40 -36.83
C LEU A 338 -22.64 -8.56 -35.31
N ILE A 339 -22.87 -7.49 -34.56
CA ILE A 339 -22.71 -7.46 -33.09
C ILE A 339 -23.99 -7.90 -32.34
N ALA A 340 -25.14 -7.89 -33.01
CA ALA A 340 -26.44 -8.25 -32.42
C ALA A 340 -26.48 -9.70 -31.87
N GLU A 341 -27.53 -10.05 -31.12
CA GLU A 341 -27.67 -11.33 -30.41
C GLU A 341 -27.47 -12.58 -31.30
N ASN A 342 -27.94 -12.51 -32.55
CA ASN A 342 -27.82 -13.60 -33.52
C ASN A 342 -26.64 -13.41 -34.50
N GLY A 343 -25.78 -12.42 -34.25
CA GLY A 343 -24.68 -12.04 -35.12
C GLY A 343 -23.39 -12.81 -34.83
N PRO A 344 -22.50 -12.98 -35.82
CA PRO A 344 -21.23 -13.70 -35.65
C PRO A 344 -20.24 -13.01 -34.71
N MET A 345 -20.45 -11.73 -34.36
CA MET A 345 -19.65 -10.97 -33.41
C MET A 345 -20.39 -10.72 -32.09
N PHE A 346 -21.43 -11.52 -31.79
CA PHE A 346 -22.16 -11.41 -30.53
C PHE A 346 -21.21 -11.56 -29.32
N ARG A 347 -21.32 -10.64 -28.36
CA ARG A 347 -20.50 -10.53 -27.13
C ARG A 347 -19.00 -10.28 -27.32
N VAL A 348 -18.55 -9.95 -28.54
CA VAL A 348 -17.15 -9.52 -28.76
C VAL A 348 -16.86 -8.18 -28.07
N PHE A 349 -17.84 -7.27 -28.07
CA PHE A 349 -17.75 -5.96 -27.43
C PHE A 349 -18.55 -5.94 -26.12
N ALA A 350 -17.97 -5.38 -25.06
CA ALA A 350 -18.72 -5.09 -23.84
C ALA A 350 -19.80 -4.02 -24.11
N PRO A 351 -20.84 -3.89 -23.26
CA PRO A 351 -21.86 -2.86 -23.44
C PRO A 351 -21.31 -1.43 -23.56
N GLN A 352 -20.18 -1.16 -22.89
CA GLN A 352 -19.48 0.12 -22.91
C GLN A 352 -18.79 0.37 -24.26
N ASP A 353 -18.09 -0.65 -24.78
CA ASP A 353 -17.45 -0.62 -26.10
C ASP A 353 -18.50 -0.39 -27.21
N LEU A 354 -19.69 -1.00 -27.07
CA LEU A 354 -20.81 -0.79 -27.99
C LEU A 354 -21.32 0.66 -27.95
N GLY A 355 -21.30 1.30 -26.77
CA GLY A 355 -21.60 2.73 -26.61
C GLY A 355 -20.67 3.62 -27.43
N ILE A 356 -19.36 3.33 -27.39
CA ILE A 356 -18.33 4.03 -28.18
C ILE A 356 -18.61 3.87 -29.68
N ILE A 357 -18.87 2.64 -30.15
CA ILE A 357 -19.18 2.36 -31.55
C ILE A 357 -20.43 3.13 -32.00
N CYS A 358 -21.50 3.10 -31.20
CA CYS A 358 -22.74 3.81 -31.54
C CYS A 358 -22.53 5.32 -31.59
N ARG A 359 -21.85 5.90 -30.59
CA ARG A 359 -21.54 7.32 -30.52
C ARG A 359 -20.75 7.78 -31.74
N TRP A 360 -19.76 7.01 -32.16
CA TRP A 360 -18.98 7.28 -33.37
C TRP A 360 -19.86 7.25 -34.62
N ILE A 361 -20.63 6.18 -34.84
CA ILE A 361 -21.50 6.08 -36.03
C ILE A 361 -22.51 7.25 -36.07
N ASP A 362 -23.10 7.59 -34.93
CA ASP A 362 -24.11 8.65 -34.83
C ASP A 362 -23.51 10.06 -35.03
N SER A 363 -22.21 10.22 -34.83
CA SER A 363 -21.49 11.48 -35.12
C SER A 363 -21.20 11.69 -36.60
N LEU A 364 -21.22 10.63 -37.42
CA LEU A 364 -20.92 10.72 -38.85
C LEU A 364 -22.05 11.43 -39.62
N ALA A 365 -21.67 12.34 -40.53
CA ALA A 365 -22.64 13.06 -41.36
C ALA A 365 -23.42 12.09 -42.29
N PRO A 366 -24.77 12.20 -42.37
CA PRO A 366 -25.57 11.40 -43.29
C PRO A 366 -25.18 11.66 -44.75
N ARG A 367 -25.01 10.58 -45.55
CA ARG A 367 -24.59 10.64 -46.96
C ARG A 367 -25.40 11.57 -47.87
N TRP A 368 -26.65 11.90 -47.53
CA TRP A 368 -27.51 12.81 -48.32
C TRP A 368 -27.19 14.31 -48.13
N ARG A 369 -26.49 14.69 -47.05
CA ARG A 369 -25.99 16.06 -46.86
C ARG A 369 -24.69 16.34 -47.63
N SER A 370 -24.00 15.28 -48.06
CA SER A 370 -22.74 15.37 -48.83
C SER A 370 -22.97 15.52 -50.34
N THR A 371 -24.23 15.38 -50.80
CA THR A 371 -24.61 15.34 -52.23
C THR A 371 -25.46 16.54 -52.67
N GLY A 372 -25.46 17.65 -51.93
CA GLY A 372 -26.42 18.75 -52.13
C GLY A 372 -25.88 20.18 -52.01
N ALA A 373 -24.57 20.41 -52.16
CA ALA A 373 -24.05 21.77 -52.33
C ALA A 373 -23.76 22.02 -53.82
N GLU A 374 -24.53 22.91 -54.45
CA GLU A 374 -24.18 23.53 -55.73
C GLU A 374 -22.84 24.28 -55.62
N PRO A 375 -22.08 24.43 -56.72
CA PRO A 375 -20.79 25.09 -56.71
C PRO A 375 -20.97 26.60 -56.54
N ALA A 376 -20.85 27.09 -55.31
CA ALA A 376 -20.67 28.52 -55.06
C ALA A 376 -19.24 28.92 -55.43
N ALA A 377 -19.16 30.02 -56.17
CA ALA A 377 -17.99 30.67 -56.75
C ALA A 377 -16.69 30.57 -55.92
N GLU A 378 -15.57 30.42 -56.64
CA GLU A 378 -14.20 30.51 -56.14
C GLU A 378 -14.02 31.68 -55.16
N PRO A 379 -13.60 31.42 -53.91
CA PRO A 379 -12.77 32.35 -53.17
C PRO A 379 -11.31 32.03 -53.50
N ALA A 380 -10.53 33.10 -53.70
CA ALA A 380 -9.12 33.10 -54.04
C ALA A 380 -8.29 32.02 -53.32
N GLN A 381 -7.37 31.43 -54.07
CA GLN A 381 -6.31 30.54 -53.59
C GLN A 381 -5.65 31.07 -52.31
N VAL A 382 -6.02 30.48 -51.18
CA VAL A 382 -5.12 30.37 -50.03
C VAL A 382 -4.55 28.96 -50.11
N ALA A 383 -3.23 28.87 -50.25
CA ALA A 383 -2.50 27.62 -50.33
C ALA A 383 -2.95 26.64 -49.22
N PRO A 384 -2.98 25.32 -49.49
CA PRO A 384 -3.30 24.34 -48.47
C PRO A 384 -2.24 24.44 -47.37
N SER A 385 -2.62 25.04 -46.24
CA SER A 385 -1.91 24.85 -44.99
C SER A 385 -1.96 23.35 -44.71
N ALA A 386 -0.79 22.72 -44.74
CA ALA A 386 -0.60 21.30 -44.47
C ALA A 386 -1.40 20.88 -43.22
N PRO A 387 -1.97 19.67 -43.19
CA PRO A 387 -2.52 19.13 -41.96
C PRO A 387 -1.45 19.25 -40.88
N PRO A 388 -1.78 19.67 -39.64
CA PRO A 388 -0.81 19.61 -38.56
C PRO A 388 -0.38 18.15 -38.49
N THR A 389 0.85 17.91 -38.90
CA THR A 389 1.56 16.66 -38.64
C THR A 389 1.61 16.63 -37.13
N ALA A 390 0.72 15.83 -36.53
CA ALA A 390 0.84 15.52 -35.13
C ALA A 390 2.29 15.06 -34.95
N PRO A 391 3.12 15.78 -34.18
CA PRO A 391 4.42 15.24 -33.86
C PRO A 391 4.15 13.89 -33.20
N PRO A 392 5.04 12.89 -33.37
CA PRO A 392 5.07 11.78 -32.45
C PRO A 392 5.40 12.39 -31.08
N THR A 393 4.38 12.84 -30.34
CA THR A 393 4.51 13.12 -28.91
C THR A 393 4.42 11.79 -28.21
N THR A 394 5.38 10.92 -28.50
CA THR A 394 6.00 10.21 -27.39
C THR A 394 6.66 11.33 -26.61
N PRO A 395 6.17 11.75 -25.42
CA PRO A 395 7.04 12.51 -24.54
C PRO A 395 8.35 11.71 -24.47
N PRO A 396 9.53 12.35 -24.48
CA PRO A 396 10.74 11.61 -24.23
C PRO A 396 10.50 10.89 -22.90
N SER A 397 10.34 9.57 -22.97
CA SER A 397 10.37 8.73 -21.79
C SER A 397 11.82 8.78 -21.36
N THR A 398 12.21 9.87 -20.70
CA THR A 398 13.40 9.92 -19.87
C THR A 398 13.12 9.13 -18.61
N SER A 399 12.56 7.93 -18.75
CA SER A 399 12.67 6.91 -17.73
C SER A 399 14.16 6.61 -17.66
N VAL A 400 14.80 7.08 -16.59
CA VAL A 400 16.05 6.48 -16.17
C VAL A 400 15.78 4.97 -16.12
N PRO A 401 16.61 4.12 -16.74
CA PRO A 401 16.44 2.68 -16.62
C PRO A 401 16.77 2.28 -15.18
N LEU A 402 15.79 2.44 -14.28
CA LEU A 402 15.82 2.01 -12.88
C LEU A 402 15.90 0.49 -12.78
N LEU A 403 15.53 -0.23 -13.84
CA LEU A 403 15.48 -1.70 -13.84
C LEU A 403 16.86 -2.34 -13.63
N PRO A 404 17.95 -1.94 -14.33
CA PRO A 404 19.32 -2.32 -13.98
C PRO A 404 19.70 -2.02 -12.52
N ALA A 405 19.35 -0.84 -12.00
CA ALA A 405 19.68 -0.45 -10.63
C ALA A 405 18.92 -1.26 -9.57
N LEU A 406 17.66 -1.60 -9.83
CA LEU A 406 16.85 -2.50 -9.02
C LEU A 406 17.42 -3.94 -8.97
N GLN A 407 18.23 -4.32 -9.96
CA GLN A 407 18.93 -5.61 -10.04
C GLN A 407 20.37 -5.55 -9.51
N GLY A 408 20.89 -4.35 -9.19
CA GLY A 408 22.22 -4.14 -8.65
C GLY A 408 22.42 -4.75 -7.27
N ARG A 409 23.67 -5.07 -6.92
CA ARG A 409 24.04 -5.45 -5.54
C ARG A 409 24.71 -4.26 -4.85
N ASP A 410 24.42 -4.10 -3.57
CA ASP A 410 25.11 -3.12 -2.73
C ASP A 410 26.60 -3.53 -2.59
N PRO A 411 27.57 -2.63 -2.85
CA PRO A 411 29.00 -2.96 -2.76
C PRO A 411 29.54 -3.17 -1.34
N GLY A 412 28.75 -2.98 -0.28
CA GLY A 412 29.17 -3.23 1.10
C GLY A 412 29.45 -4.72 1.44
N GLU A 413 30.19 -4.98 2.52
CA GLU A 413 30.40 -6.35 3.03
C GLU A 413 29.08 -7.01 3.47
N ASP A 414 28.50 -7.84 2.60
CA ASP A 414 27.32 -8.64 2.91
C ASP A 414 27.65 -9.80 3.86
N ARG A 415 27.73 -9.51 5.17
CA ARG A 415 27.94 -10.52 6.21
C ARG A 415 26.78 -10.64 7.19
N ALA A 416 26.63 -11.84 7.76
CA ALA A 416 25.66 -12.07 8.83
C ALA A 416 26.13 -11.38 10.13
N PRO A 417 25.19 -11.00 11.03
CA PRO A 417 25.52 -10.56 12.37
C PRO A 417 26.36 -11.60 13.13
N SER A 418 27.36 -11.12 13.85
CA SER A 418 28.30 -11.94 14.64
C SER A 418 27.83 -12.23 16.06
N SER A 419 26.85 -11.47 16.56
CA SER A 419 26.30 -11.59 17.93
C SER A 419 24.83 -11.18 17.99
N LEU A 420 24.14 -11.51 19.09
CA LEU A 420 22.76 -11.05 19.34
C LEU A 420 22.66 -9.53 19.44
N ARG A 421 23.68 -8.88 20.01
CA ARG A 421 23.78 -7.42 20.11
C ARG A 421 23.86 -6.76 18.73
N GLU A 422 24.70 -7.30 17.86
CA GLU A 422 24.79 -6.80 16.49
C GLU A 422 23.49 -7.07 15.71
N ALA A 423 22.89 -8.26 15.87
CA ALA A 423 21.60 -8.57 15.27
C ALA A 423 20.49 -7.62 15.74
N TYR A 424 20.40 -7.37 17.05
CA TYR A 424 19.42 -6.44 17.64
C TYR A 424 19.55 -5.04 17.05
N HIS A 425 20.78 -4.50 16.97
CA HIS A 425 21.02 -3.18 16.37
C HIS A 425 20.61 -3.12 14.89
N LEU A 426 21.04 -4.11 14.09
CA LEU A 426 20.82 -4.10 12.64
C LEU A 426 19.35 -4.35 12.26
N LEU A 427 18.63 -5.22 13.00
CA LEU A 427 17.26 -5.59 12.67
C LEU A 427 16.22 -4.51 12.99
N GLN A 428 16.56 -3.50 13.80
CA GLN A 428 15.67 -2.39 14.13
C GLN A 428 15.34 -1.50 12.92
N ARG A 429 16.20 -1.47 11.89
CA ARG A 429 15.98 -0.71 10.65
C ARG A 429 15.18 -1.52 9.63
N ARG A 430 14.62 -0.86 8.61
CA ARG A 430 13.87 -1.53 7.52
C ARG A 430 14.78 -2.02 6.40
N THR A 431 15.77 -1.23 6.02
CA THR A 431 16.75 -1.61 4.99
C THR A 431 17.55 -2.83 5.46
N GLU A 432 17.66 -3.86 4.61
CA GLU A 432 18.40 -5.08 4.93
C GLU A 432 19.37 -5.46 3.82
N THR A 433 20.44 -6.15 4.22
CA THR A 433 21.32 -6.86 3.31
C THR A 433 20.83 -8.30 3.11
N PRO A 434 21.21 -8.97 2.01
CA PRO A 434 20.88 -10.38 1.81
C PRO A 434 21.33 -11.29 2.97
N ALA A 435 22.48 -11.04 3.59
CA ALA A 435 22.96 -11.80 4.73
C ALA A 435 22.13 -11.57 6.00
N LEU A 436 21.74 -10.32 6.29
CA LEU A 436 20.85 -10.02 7.42
C LEU A 436 19.49 -10.70 7.25
N ARG A 437 18.94 -10.70 6.03
CA ARG A 437 17.70 -11.40 5.70
C ARG A 437 17.82 -12.90 5.94
N ARG A 438 18.89 -13.54 5.45
CA ARG A 438 19.16 -14.98 5.68
C ARG A 438 19.26 -15.29 7.17
N PHE A 439 19.98 -14.46 7.93
CA PHE A 439 20.09 -14.58 9.37
C PHE A 439 18.72 -14.52 10.04
N ALA A 440 17.89 -13.52 9.73
CA ALA A 440 16.58 -13.33 10.33
C ALA A 440 15.65 -14.54 10.09
N ILE A 441 15.58 -15.02 8.85
CA ILE A 441 14.77 -16.21 8.50
C ILE A 441 15.25 -17.44 9.27
N GLN A 442 16.55 -17.69 9.30
CA GLN A 442 17.12 -18.83 10.04
C GLN A 442 16.85 -18.70 11.54
N TYR A 443 16.98 -17.51 12.11
CA TYR A 443 16.71 -17.26 13.52
C TYR A 443 15.26 -17.60 13.89
N VAL A 444 14.31 -17.14 13.07
CA VAL A 444 12.88 -17.46 13.24
C VAL A 444 12.62 -18.95 13.12
N GLN A 445 13.17 -19.61 12.10
CA GLN A 445 12.98 -21.05 11.90
C GLN A 445 13.51 -21.88 13.08
N HIS A 446 14.69 -21.56 13.61
CA HIS A 446 15.23 -22.22 14.80
C HIS A 446 14.36 -21.95 16.04
N TRP A 447 13.89 -20.72 16.22
CA TRP A 447 13.02 -20.35 17.33
C TRP A 447 11.69 -21.11 17.30
N LEU A 448 11.05 -21.19 16.14
CA LEU A 448 9.79 -21.91 15.94
C LEU A 448 9.99 -23.43 16.07
N ALA A 449 11.11 -23.98 15.60
CA ALA A 449 11.45 -25.39 15.79
C ALA A 449 11.61 -25.75 17.28
N ARG A 450 12.21 -24.86 18.08
CA ARG A 450 12.25 -24.99 19.54
C ARG A 450 10.84 -24.92 20.14
N SER A 451 10.02 -23.98 19.68
CA SER A 451 8.65 -23.75 20.16
C SER A 451 7.72 -24.96 19.92
N ARG A 452 7.95 -25.76 18.87
CA ARG A 452 7.18 -26.98 18.58
C ARG A 452 7.37 -28.10 19.60
N GLN A 453 8.45 -28.10 20.38
CA GLN A 453 8.79 -29.23 21.24
C GLN A 453 7.78 -29.42 22.37
N GLY A 454 7.05 -30.54 22.34
CA GLY A 454 6.05 -30.89 23.35
C GLY A 454 4.80 -29.99 23.31
N ILE A 455 4.40 -29.47 22.15
CA ILE A 455 3.29 -28.48 22.00
C ILE A 455 1.97 -28.96 22.59
N ASP A 456 1.65 -30.24 22.45
CA ASP A 456 0.39 -30.79 22.96
C ASP A 456 0.39 -31.04 24.47
N ARG A 457 1.54 -30.90 25.13
CA ARG A 457 1.68 -31.03 26.59
C ARG A 457 1.93 -29.69 27.28
N ALA A 458 1.96 -28.59 26.53
CA ALA A 458 2.16 -27.27 27.12
C ALA A 458 0.91 -26.81 27.86
N GLU A 459 1.11 -26.31 29.08
CA GLU A 459 0.07 -25.62 29.83
C GLU A 459 -0.32 -24.31 29.11
N ASN A 460 -1.58 -23.89 29.32
CA ASN A 460 -2.12 -22.63 28.79
C ASN A 460 -1.96 -22.42 27.27
N GLN A 461 -1.94 -23.51 26.51
CA GLN A 461 -1.84 -23.52 25.04
C GLN A 461 -3.21 -23.29 24.38
N LEU A 462 -3.19 -22.76 23.15
CA LEU A 462 -4.33 -22.70 22.25
C LEU A 462 -4.96 -24.09 22.01
N PRO A 463 -6.28 -24.15 21.75
CA PRO A 463 -6.98 -25.41 21.50
C PRO A 463 -6.30 -26.28 20.43
N PRO A 464 -6.34 -27.62 20.52
CA PRO A 464 -5.71 -28.50 19.54
C PRO A 464 -6.34 -28.38 18.14
N ARG A 465 -7.57 -27.85 18.05
CA ARG A 465 -8.28 -27.59 16.79
C ARG A 465 -8.99 -26.24 16.87
N TRP A 466 -8.98 -25.50 15.78
CA TRP A 466 -9.83 -24.33 15.60
C TRP A 466 -11.28 -24.77 15.39
N GLY A 467 -12.18 -24.25 16.23
CA GLY A 467 -13.61 -24.58 16.21
C GLY A 467 -14.43 -23.52 15.47
N PRO A 468 -15.70 -23.81 15.12
CA PRO A 468 -16.59 -22.88 14.42
C PRO A 468 -16.99 -21.65 15.26
N GLN A 469 -16.79 -21.70 16.58
CA GLN A 469 -17.07 -20.58 17.50
C GLN A 469 -15.90 -19.57 17.58
N GLY A 470 -14.79 -19.81 16.88
CA GLY A 470 -13.60 -18.97 16.96
C GLY A 470 -12.91 -19.01 18.32
N LEU A 471 -12.14 -17.97 18.63
CA LEU A 471 -11.32 -17.87 19.83
C LEU A 471 -11.94 -17.08 20.99
N ARG A 472 -13.03 -16.34 20.78
CA ARG A 472 -13.62 -15.47 21.82
C ARG A 472 -14.02 -16.22 23.09
N SER A 473 -14.67 -17.38 22.97
CA SER A 473 -15.04 -18.20 24.13
C SER A 473 -13.82 -18.74 24.89
N TRP A 474 -12.76 -19.12 24.15
CA TRP A 474 -11.51 -19.57 24.77
C TRP A 474 -10.81 -18.43 25.50
N LEU A 475 -10.82 -17.22 24.92
CA LEU A 475 -10.22 -16.03 25.50
C LEU A 475 -10.87 -15.65 26.84
N LEU A 476 -12.20 -15.69 26.92
CA LEU A 476 -12.94 -15.47 28.18
C LEU A 476 -12.55 -16.51 29.24
N ALA A 477 -12.43 -17.79 28.85
CA ALA A 477 -12.00 -18.83 29.78
C ALA A 477 -10.54 -18.64 30.25
N GLN A 478 -9.65 -18.07 29.44
CA GLN A 478 -8.31 -17.70 29.88
C GLN A 478 -8.33 -16.52 30.86
N HIS A 479 -9.19 -15.53 30.61
CA HIS A 479 -9.40 -14.41 31.53
C HIS A 479 -9.83 -14.87 32.92
N ASP A 480 -10.87 -15.72 32.99
CA ASP A 480 -11.37 -16.30 34.24
C ASP A 480 -10.28 -17.10 34.97
N ARG A 481 -9.48 -17.86 34.23
CA ARG A 481 -8.35 -18.62 34.78
C ARG A 481 -7.29 -17.68 35.37
N HIS A 482 -6.88 -16.64 34.65
CA HIS A 482 -5.89 -15.69 35.16
C HIS A 482 -6.37 -14.96 36.42
N ASP A 483 -7.67 -14.70 36.55
CA ASP A 483 -8.25 -14.14 37.77
C ASP A 483 -8.17 -15.14 38.94
N GLN A 484 -8.50 -16.42 38.69
CA GLN A 484 -8.37 -17.48 39.69
C GLN A 484 -6.91 -17.68 40.13
N GLU A 485 -5.97 -17.74 39.19
CA GLU A 485 -4.53 -17.84 39.46
C GLU A 485 -4.02 -16.65 40.27
N PHE A 486 -4.45 -15.43 39.96
CA PHE A 486 -4.08 -14.25 40.73
C PHE A 486 -4.59 -14.34 42.19
N ARG A 487 -5.84 -14.77 42.39
CA ARG A 487 -6.41 -14.96 43.74
C ARG A 487 -5.71 -16.07 44.52
N SER A 488 -5.34 -17.18 43.87
CA SER A 488 -4.67 -18.30 44.53
C SER A 488 -3.19 -18.04 44.82
N THR A 489 -2.56 -17.07 44.14
CA THR A 489 -1.17 -16.66 44.35
C THR A 489 -1.03 -15.30 45.04
N ALA A 490 -2.08 -14.82 45.71
CA ALA A 490 -2.10 -13.52 46.38
C ALA A 490 -1.04 -13.40 47.51
N GLU A 491 -0.59 -14.53 48.06
CA GLU A 491 0.44 -14.59 49.12
C GLU A 491 1.88 -14.63 48.59
N VAL A 492 2.09 -14.60 47.26
CA VAL A 492 3.46 -14.57 46.70
C VAL A 492 4.17 -13.29 47.15
N PRO A 493 5.35 -13.39 47.80
CA PRO A 493 6.07 -12.22 48.29
C PRO A 493 6.45 -11.25 47.17
N VAL A 494 6.37 -9.96 47.47
CA VAL A 494 6.92 -8.91 46.60
C VAL A 494 8.43 -9.16 46.42
N PRO A 495 8.97 -9.17 45.18
CA PRO A 495 10.40 -9.35 44.95
C PRO A 495 11.19 -8.24 45.65
N SER A 496 12.46 -8.49 45.99
CA SER A 496 13.31 -7.42 46.55
C SER A 496 13.43 -6.25 45.58
N ARG A 497 13.75 -5.05 46.10
CA ARG A 497 13.94 -3.85 45.28
C ARG A 497 14.98 -4.07 44.19
N GLU A 498 16.08 -4.73 44.53
CA GLU A 498 17.18 -5.04 43.61
C GLU A 498 16.73 -6.02 42.52
N ALA A 499 15.94 -7.05 42.86
CA ALA A 499 15.42 -8.01 41.90
C ALA A 499 14.39 -7.37 40.96
N LEU A 500 13.53 -6.48 41.46
CA LEU A 500 12.59 -5.73 40.64
C LEU A 500 13.33 -4.83 39.65
N ILE A 501 14.31 -4.05 40.13
CA ILE A 501 15.14 -3.20 39.29
C ILE A 501 15.87 -4.02 38.23
N ASP A 502 16.54 -5.11 38.62
CA ASP A 502 17.27 -5.97 37.70
C ASP A 502 16.36 -6.55 36.60
N SER A 503 15.19 -7.07 36.96
CA SER A 503 14.24 -7.61 36.00
C SER A 503 13.68 -6.54 35.05
N THR A 504 13.42 -5.33 35.54
CA THR A 504 12.99 -4.18 34.73
C THR A 504 14.09 -3.76 33.74
N VAL A 505 15.33 -3.63 34.20
CA VAL A 505 16.48 -3.30 33.34
C VAL A 505 16.68 -4.37 32.27
N GLN A 506 16.58 -5.66 32.63
CA GLN A 506 16.76 -6.75 31.67
C GLN A 506 15.62 -6.88 30.66
N LEU A 507 14.43 -6.35 30.94
CA LEU A 507 13.29 -6.36 30.03
C LEU A 507 13.32 -5.20 29.03
N ALA A 508 14.09 -4.14 29.32
CA ALA A 508 14.19 -2.95 28.48
C ALA A 508 14.45 -3.23 26.99
N PRO A 509 15.33 -4.16 26.56
CA PRO A 509 15.54 -4.43 25.14
C PRO A 509 14.29 -4.92 24.41
N LEU A 510 13.35 -5.57 25.11
CA LEU A 510 12.07 -6.02 24.57
C LEU A 510 11.06 -4.87 24.54
N THR A 511 10.87 -4.18 25.67
CA THR A 511 9.86 -3.11 25.79
C THR A 511 10.18 -1.89 24.91
N MET A 512 11.46 -1.60 24.66
CA MET A 512 11.83 -0.48 23.77
C MET A 512 11.49 -0.72 22.30
N ILE A 513 11.17 -1.96 21.92
CA ILE A 513 10.75 -2.34 20.56
C ILE A 513 9.32 -2.87 20.56
N ASP A 514 8.46 -2.36 21.43
CA ASP A 514 7.09 -2.84 21.56
C ASP A 514 6.34 -2.79 20.22
N GLY A 515 5.44 -3.75 20.02
CA GLY A 515 4.75 -3.97 18.74
C GLY A 515 5.64 -4.42 17.57
N SER A 516 6.97 -4.57 17.72
CA SER A 516 7.87 -4.83 16.58
C SER A 516 7.63 -6.15 15.83
N TRP A 517 6.97 -7.14 16.45
CA TRP A 517 6.53 -8.36 15.76
C TRP A 517 5.42 -8.08 14.72
N LEU A 518 4.76 -6.93 14.81
CA LEU A 518 3.70 -6.47 13.91
C LEU A 518 4.18 -5.48 12.85
N ARG A 519 5.46 -5.10 12.85
CA ARG A 519 6.01 -4.08 11.93
C ARG A 519 5.73 -4.33 10.44
N GLY A 520 5.55 -5.59 10.03
CA GLY A 520 5.23 -5.96 8.65
C GLY A 520 3.80 -5.61 8.25
N PHE A 521 2.91 -5.40 9.22
CA PHE A 521 1.55 -4.93 9.02
C PHE A 521 1.44 -3.41 8.89
N THR A 522 2.56 -2.69 8.82
CA THR A 522 2.54 -1.32 8.33
C THR A 522 2.57 -1.23 6.81
N ASP A 523 2.89 -2.32 6.09
CA ASP A 523 2.77 -2.35 4.62
C ASP A 523 1.31 -2.11 4.21
N TYR A 524 1.10 -1.17 3.29
CA TYR A 524 -0.20 -0.53 3.06
C TYR A 524 -1.34 -1.52 2.76
N GLU A 525 -1.10 -2.53 1.92
CA GLU A 525 -2.10 -3.54 1.58
C GLU A 525 -2.48 -4.43 2.77
N TYR A 526 -1.54 -4.69 3.67
CA TYR A 526 -1.77 -5.52 4.85
C TYR A 526 -2.44 -4.72 5.96
N ALA A 527 -2.00 -3.48 6.15
CA ALA A 527 -2.41 -2.59 7.24
C ALA A 527 -3.91 -2.28 7.25
N SER A 528 -4.57 -2.25 6.09
CA SER A 528 -6.03 -2.07 6.01
C SER A 528 -6.78 -3.32 5.53
N SER A 529 -6.13 -4.49 5.53
CA SER A 529 -6.80 -5.74 5.14
C SER A 529 -7.75 -6.25 6.24
N GLU A 530 -8.68 -7.14 5.89
CA GLU A 530 -9.63 -7.76 6.83
C GLU A 530 -8.97 -8.39 8.06
N THR A 531 -7.76 -8.93 7.90
CA THR A 531 -6.98 -9.50 9.01
C THR A 531 -5.99 -8.51 9.59
N GLY A 532 -5.25 -7.80 8.73
CA GLY A 532 -4.11 -7.01 9.16
C GLY A 532 -4.47 -5.69 9.83
N TYR A 533 -5.69 -5.18 9.69
CA TYR A 533 -6.09 -3.93 10.36
C TYR A 533 -6.04 -4.05 11.89
N PHE A 534 -6.41 -5.20 12.45
CA PHE A 534 -6.26 -5.47 13.88
C PHE A 534 -4.79 -5.36 14.32
N LEU A 535 -3.89 -5.95 13.53
CA LEU A 535 -2.46 -6.00 13.83
C LEU A 535 -1.80 -4.62 13.69
N PHE A 536 -2.19 -3.84 12.69
CA PHE A 536 -1.76 -2.45 12.57
C PHE A 536 -2.32 -1.60 13.72
N HIS A 537 -3.57 -1.82 14.12
CA HIS A 537 -4.19 -1.07 15.22
C HIS A 537 -3.48 -1.33 16.56
N THR A 538 -3.19 -2.60 16.88
CA THR A 538 -2.34 -2.95 18.02
C THR A 538 -0.98 -2.26 17.91
N TYR A 539 -0.27 -2.40 16.78
CA TYR A 539 1.02 -1.71 16.56
C TYR A 539 0.94 -0.20 16.80
N TRP A 540 -0.16 0.43 16.39
CA TRP A 540 -0.37 1.86 16.54
C TRP A 540 -0.61 2.28 17.99
N ASP A 541 -1.42 1.50 18.72
CA ASP A 541 -1.67 1.68 20.16
C ASP A 541 -0.38 1.51 20.97
N GLU A 542 0.44 0.49 20.67
CA GLU A 542 1.74 0.24 21.30
C GLU A 542 2.69 1.45 21.20
N LEU A 543 2.61 2.18 20.08
CA LEU A 543 3.39 3.38 19.85
C LEU A 543 2.71 4.65 20.38
N GLY A 544 1.60 4.51 21.10
CA GLY A 544 0.92 5.58 21.81
C GLY A 544 0.01 6.43 20.94
N ASN A 545 -0.50 5.91 19.83
CA ASN A 545 -1.44 6.64 18.97
C ASN A 545 -0.93 8.01 18.49
N GLY A 546 0.40 8.14 18.35
CA GLY A 546 1.05 9.37 17.91
C GLY A 546 1.23 10.40 19.03
N GLU A 547 0.84 10.03 20.24
CA GLU A 547 0.93 10.85 21.43
C GLU A 547 2.11 10.37 22.30
N PRO A 548 3.18 11.17 22.44
CA PRO A 548 4.35 10.76 23.23
C PRO A 548 4.02 10.33 24.67
N ARG A 549 2.98 10.92 25.26
CA ARG A 549 2.49 10.56 26.61
C ARG A 549 1.79 9.19 26.68
N LEU A 550 1.50 8.55 25.57
CA LEU A 550 0.94 7.20 25.55
C LEU A 550 1.94 6.18 25.00
N ASN A 551 3.11 6.63 24.52
CA ASN A 551 4.09 5.77 23.87
C ASN A 551 4.78 4.84 24.88
N HIS A 552 4.67 3.53 24.64
CA HIS A 552 5.18 2.51 25.56
C HIS A 552 6.69 2.61 25.80
N PRO A 553 7.56 2.71 24.75
CA PRO A 553 8.99 2.93 24.95
C PRO A 553 9.33 4.16 25.80
N LEU A 554 8.68 5.32 25.54
CA LEU A 554 8.94 6.55 26.29
C LEU A 554 8.53 6.41 27.77
N ILE A 555 7.37 5.83 28.04
CA ILE A 555 6.89 5.58 29.42
C ILE A 555 7.85 4.63 30.15
N TYR A 556 8.33 3.59 29.48
CA TYR A 556 9.28 2.66 30.10
C TYR A 556 10.65 3.30 30.33
N ARG A 557 11.07 4.21 29.46
CA ARG A 557 12.32 4.97 29.64
C ARG A 557 12.26 5.89 30.86
N GLU A 558 11.11 6.52 31.11
CA GLU A 558 10.85 7.28 32.36
C GLU A 558 11.00 6.37 33.59
N LEU A 559 10.41 5.17 33.57
CA LEU A 559 10.54 4.18 34.65
C LEU A 559 11.99 3.77 34.90
N LEU A 560 12.78 3.50 33.85
CA LEU A 560 14.20 3.18 33.99
C LEU A 560 14.98 4.34 34.63
N ALA A 561 14.66 5.58 34.26
CA ALA A 561 15.27 6.76 34.85
C ALA A 561 14.93 6.90 36.35
N GLU A 562 13.69 6.64 36.76
CA GLU A 562 13.29 6.58 38.18
C GLU A 562 14.07 5.51 38.97
N MET A 563 14.43 4.40 38.31
CA MET A 563 15.27 3.34 38.87
C MET A 563 16.77 3.68 38.86
N GLY A 564 17.18 4.82 38.31
CA GLY A 564 18.58 5.27 38.24
C GLY A 564 19.34 4.83 36.99
N PHE A 565 18.65 4.38 35.93
CA PHE A 565 19.26 3.89 34.70
C PHE A 565 18.93 4.78 33.50
N ALA A 566 19.92 5.54 33.03
CA ALA A 566 19.86 6.26 31.77
C ALA A 566 20.43 5.39 30.64
N VAL A 567 19.55 4.64 29.96
CA VAL A 567 19.96 3.80 28.82
C VAL A 567 20.10 4.64 27.53
N PRO A 568 21.01 4.28 26.60
CA PRO A 568 21.18 5.03 25.34
C PRO A 568 19.93 5.05 24.45
N PRO A 569 19.91 5.84 23.36
CA PRO A 569 18.82 5.80 22.38
C PRO A 569 18.63 4.40 21.79
N THR A 570 17.40 3.92 21.64
CA THR A 570 17.11 2.50 21.29
C THR A 570 17.76 2.04 19.98
N ALA A 571 17.73 2.89 18.95
CA ALA A 571 18.35 2.62 17.65
C ALA A 571 19.89 2.56 17.67
N SER A 572 20.50 3.09 18.72
CA SER A 572 21.96 3.27 18.78
C SER A 572 22.68 1.94 18.94
N ARG A 573 23.92 1.87 18.45
CA ARG A 573 24.77 0.70 18.70
C ARG A 573 25.08 0.61 20.20
N GLU A 574 25.24 1.75 20.85
CA GLU A 574 25.53 1.90 22.26
C GLU A 574 24.47 1.22 23.13
N PHE A 575 23.17 1.31 22.77
CA PHE A 575 22.10 0.62 23.49
C PHE A 575 22.24 -0.90 23.38
N ALA A 576 22.41 -1.42 22.16
CA ALA A 576 22.55 -2.86 21.93
C ALA A 576 23.79 -3.45 22.65
N PHE A 577 24.86 -2.66 22.76
CA PHE A 577 26.11 -3.03 23.41
C PHE A 577 26.20 -2.55 24.87
N TRP A 578 25.12 -2.05 25.44
CA TRP A 578 25.14 -1.54 26.82
C TRP A 578 25.46 -2.69 27.80
N PRO A 579 26.45 -2.52 28.70
CA PRO A 579 26.99 -3.60 29.52
C PRO A 579 26.02 -4.09 30.60
N GLY A 580 24.97 -3.32 30.91
CA GLY A 580 23.96 -3.72 31.89
C GLY A 580 22.98 -4.78 31.38
N PHE A 581 22.95 -5.09 30.07
CA PHE A 581 22.11 -6.16 29.52
C PHE A 581 22.83 -7.50 29.51
N ARG A 582 22.11 -8.57 29.85
CA ARG A 582 22.53 -9.96 29.63
C ARG A 582 22.27 -10.35 28.17
N GLU A 583 23.07 -11.28 27.64
CA GLU A 583 22.83 -11.83 26.28
C GLU A 583 21.43 -12.45 26.15
N SER A 584 20.96 -13.11 27.21
CA SER A 584 19.62 -13.72 27.24
C SER A 584 18.49 -12.71 27.06
N SER A 585 18.69 -11.45 27.46
CA SER A 585 17.71 -10.37 27.30
C SER A 585 17.50 -9.97 25.84
N LEU A 586 18.40 -10.37 24.94
CA LEU A 586 18.32 -10.05 23.51
C LEU A 586 17.80 -11.23 22.67
N GLU A 587 17.68 -12.44 23.23
CA GLU A 587 17.19 -13.61 22.50
C GLU A 587 15.76 -13.39 21.93
N LEU A 588 14.80 -13.01 22.79
CA LEU A 588 13.42 -12.78 22.36
C LEU A 588 13.26 -11.50 21.51
N PRO A 589 13.90 -10.36 21.84
CA PRO A 589 13.85 -9.19 20.97
C PRO A 589 14.38 -9.42 19.56
N VAL A 590 15.48 -10.16 19.40
CA VAL A 590 16.00 -10.53 18.07
C VAL A 590 14.99 -11.40 17.32
N TYR A 591 14.27 -12.29 18.00
CA TYR A 591 13.17 -13.06 17.40
C TYR A 591 12.04 -12.14 16.92
N TRP A 592 11.55 -11.21 17.76
CA TRP A 592 10.48 -10.26 17.38
C TRP A 592 10.87 -9.39 16.18
N LEU A 593 12.07 -8.81 16.23
CA LEU A 593 12.61 -8.00 15.13
C LEU A 593 12.80 -8.80 13.85
N SER A 594 13.04 -10.11 13.94
CA SER A 594 13.19 -11.00 12.79
C SER A 594 11.85 -11.44 12.21
N VAL A 595 10.92 -11.95 13.05
CA VAL A 595 9.64 -12.49 12.59
C VAL A 595 8.76 -11.40 11.98
N GLY A 596 8.73 -10.21 12.58
CA GLY A 596 7.90 -9.11 12.12
C GLY A 596 8.26 -8.55 10.75
N ARG A 597 9.43 -8.93 10.18
CA ARG A 597 9.83 -8.54 8.81
C ARG A 597 9.14 -9.34 7.72
N PHE A 598 8.51 -10.47 8.07
CA PHE A 598 8.01 -11.42 7.09
C PHE A 598 6.51 -11.71 7.31
N PRO A 599 5.64 -10.69 7.13
CA PRO A 599 4.20 -10.80 7.36
C PRO A 599 3.51 -11.79 6.41
N ARG A 600 4.11 -12.12 5.25
CA ARG A 600 3.57 -13.10 4.30
C ARG A 600 4.06 -14.52 4.59
N THR A 601 5.35 -14.67 4.89
CA THR A 601 5.99 -15.96 5.13
C THR A 601 5.60 -16.54 6.49
N PHE A 602 5.56 -15.72 7.55
CA PHE A 602 5.25 -16.15 8.92
C PHE A 602 3.88 -15.66 9.43
N MET A 603 2.94 -15.34 8.53
CA MET A 603 1.58 -14.85 8.87
C MET A 603 0.92 -15.61 10.03
N PRO A 604 0.78 -16.96 9.99
CA PRO A 604 0.09 -17.67 11.05
C PRO A 604 0.87 -17.65 12.37
N GLU A 605 2.21 -17.72 12.32
CA GLU A 605 3.03 -17.63 13.53
C GLU A 605 2.95 -16.25 14.19
N ILE A 606 2.90 -15.17 13.39
CA ILE A 606 2.73 -13.81 13.92
C ILE A 606 1.36 -13.67 14.60
N LEU A 607 0.29 -14.18 13.98
CA LEU A 607 -1.05 -14.18 14.59
C LEU A 607 -1.07 -14.90 15.94
N GLY A 608 -0.44 -16.08 16.01
CA GLY A 608 -0.31 -16.82 17.26
C GLY A 608 0.49 -16.06 18.32
N LEU A 609 1.65 -15.51 17.93
CA LEU A 609 2.50 -14.70 18.81
C LEU A 609 1.73 -13.49 19.34
N ASN A 610 0.94 -12.82 18.49
CA ASN A 610 0.10 -11.70 18.88
C ASN A 610 -0.87 -12.10 19.99
N VAL A 611 -1.65 -13.18 19.79
CA VAL A 611 -2.56 -13.68 20.83
C VAL A 611 -1.84 -13.96 22.15
N ALA A 612 -0.64 -14.56 22.10
CA ALA A 612 0.12 -14.84 23.31
C ALA A 612 0.57 -13.56 24.02
N MET A 613 1.00 -12.55 23.26
CA MET A 613 1.49 -11.28 23.79
C MET A 613 0.35 -10.50 24.44
N GLU A 614 -0.76 -10.29 23.73
CA GLU A 614 -1.91 -9.54 24.24
C GLU A 614 -2.55 -10.21 25.45
N LEU A 615 -2.61 -11.55 25.45
CA LEU A 615 -3.13 -12.30 26.59
C LEU A 615 -2.21 -12.23 27.81
N SER A 616 -0.90 -12.00 27.62
CA SER A 616 0.04 -11.80 28.74
C SER A 616 -0.22 -10.49 29.50
N GLY A 617 -0.80 -9.50 28.80
CA GLY A 617 -1.37 -8.25 29.28
C GLY A 617 -2.55 -8.41 30.23
N VAL A 618 -3.42 -9.37 29.89
CA VAL A 618 -4.63 -9.68 30.63
C VAL A 618 -4.32 -10.58 31.82
N GLY A 619 -4.24 -10.04 33.04
CA GLY A 619 -4.36 -10.89 34.23
C GLY A 619 -3.31 -10.70 35.32
N GLY A 620 -2.86 -11.80 35.90
CA GLY A 620 -2.12 -11.81 37.17
C GLY A 620 -0.68 -11.26 37.10
N SER A 621 -0.01 -11.34 35.95
CA SER A 621 1.37 -10.85 35.74
C SER A 621 1.47 -9.33 35.92
N TYR A 622 0.73 -8.55 35.12
CA TYR A 622 0.73 -7.09 35.21
C TYR A 622 0.13 -6.57 36.52
N ARG A 623 -0.90 -7.25 37.07
CA ARG A 623 -1.43 -6.96 38.41
C ARG A 623 -0.37 -7.15 39.50
N ARG A 624 0.45 -8.20 39.44
CA ARG A 624 1.57 -8.41 40.37
C ARG A 624 2.70 -7.41 40.16
N SER A 625 3.06 -7.11 38.90
CA SER A 625 4.05 -6.07 38.59
C SER A 625 3.63 -4.71 39.15
N LYS A 626 2.34 -4.37 39.06
CA LYS A 626 1.78 -3.16 39.69
C LYS A 626 2.00 -3.13 41.20
N ILE A 627 1.65 -4.21 41.91
CA ILE A 627 1.86 -4.32 43.36
C ILE A 627 3.35 -4.15 43.71
N ALA A 628 4.24 -4.80 42.94
CA ALA A 628 5.68 -4.73 43.18
C ALA A 628 6.26 -3.32 42.95
N LEU A 629 5.85 -2.63 41.87
CA LEU A 629 6.25 -1.25 41.59
C LEU A 629 5.76 -0.29 42.69
N GLN A 630 4.51 -0.44 43.14
CA GLN A 630 3.93 0.38 44.21
C GLN A 630 4.66 0.20 45.54
N ALA A 631 5.06 -1.02 45.89
CA ALA A 631 5.78 -1.32 47.13
C ALA A 631 7.09 -0.52 47.25
N TYR A 632 7.71 -0.17 46.13
CA TYR A 632 8.95 0.62 46.08
C TYR A 632 8.78 2.03 45.51
N ARG A 633 7.53 2.51 45.35
CA ARG A 633 7.17 3.85 44.87
C ARG A 633 7.67 4.18 43.46
N PHE A 634 7.79 3.19 42.59
CA PHE A 634 8.04 3.40 41.16
C PHE A 634 6.73 3.62 40.39
N SER A 635 6.82 4.31 39.26
CA SER A 635 5.69 4.52 38.37
C SER A 635 5.07 3.21 37.88
N THR A 636 3.74 3.13 37.92
CA THR A 636 2.95 1.99 37.40
C THR A 636 2.38 2.25 36.03
N ARG A 637 2.66 3.41 35.42
CA ARG A 637 1.99 3.87 34.20
C ARG A 637 2.07 2.86 33.06
N PHE A 638 3.23 2.22 32.87
CA PHE A 638 3.41 1.18 31.85
C PHE A 638 2.44 0.00 32.06
N VAL A 639 2.36 -0.52 33.28
CA VAL A 639 1.51 -1.67 33.60
C VAL A 639 0.03 -1.29 33.68
N ASP A 640 -0.29 -0.05 34.05
CA ASP A 640 -1.67 0.45 34.13
C ASP A 640 -2.31 0.56 32.74
N ILE A 641 -1.56 1.01 31.74
CA ILE A 641 -2.03 1.10 30.35
C ILE A 641 -2.38 -0.29 29.80
N HIS A 642 -1.46 -1.26 29.92
CA HIS A 642 -1.67 -2.65 29.47
C HIS A 642 -2.87 -3.32 30.16
N ASN A 643 -3.06 -3.09 31.46
CA ASN A 643 -4.25 -3.60 32.17
C ASN A 643 -5.59 -3.10 31.58
N THR A 644 -5.60 -1.96 30.89
CA THR A 644 -6.80 -1.43 30.23
C THR A 644 -6.88 -1.77 28.75
N ILE A 645 -5.81 -1.59 27.98
CA ILE A 645 -5.85 -1.72 26.51
C ILE A 645 -5.85 -3.18 26.07
N ASP A 646 -5.31 -4.10 26.87
CA ASP A 646 -5.21 -5.52 26.48
C ASP A 646 -6.50 -6.30 26.71
N ASN A 647 -7.55 -5.66 27.23
CA ASN A 647 -8.77 -6.32 27.71
C ASN A 647 -9.43 -7.27 26.67
N VAL A 648 -10.10 -8.31 27.19
CA VAL A 648 -10.70 -9.37 26.36
C VAL A 648 -12.02 -9.01 25.68
N ALA A 649 -12.58 -7.84 25.99
CA ALA A 649 -13.86 -7.40 25.44
C ALA A 649 -13.65 -6.67 24.11
N ALA A 650 -12.95 -5.53 24.16
CA ALA A 650 -12.74 -4.62 23.04
C ALA A 650 -11.27 -4.16 22.88
N GLY A 651 -10.35 -4.74 23.66
CA GLY A 651 -8.93 -4.42 23.65
C GLY A 651 -8.09 -5.32 22.74
N HIS A 652 -6.78 -5.29 22.92
CA HIS A 652 -5.85 -5.99 22.02
C HIS A 652 -6.04 -7.51 22.02
N SER A 653 -6.36 -8.13 23.17
CA SER A 653 -6.66 -9.57 23.23
C SER A 653 -7.88 -9.94 22.37
N ALA A 654 -8.90 -9.08 22.38
CA ALA A 654 -10.09 -9.23 21.55
C ALA A 654 -9.74 -9.15 20.07
N TRP A 655 -8.97 -8.14 19.67
CA TRP A 655 -8.51 -7.93 18.29
C TRP A 655 -7.60 -9.06 17.81
N ALA A 656 -6.71 -9.57 18.66
CA ALA A 656 -5.83 -10.69 18.32
C ALA A 656 -6.62 -11.97 18.02
N ALA A 657 -7.68 -12.25 18.80
CA ALA A 657 -8.59 -13.37 18.55
C ALA A 657 -9.35 -13.18 17.23
N ASP A 658 -9.90 -11.99 16.98
CA ASP A 658 -10.63 -11.69 15.74
C ASP A 658 -9.74 -11.74 14.51
N ALA A 659 -8.48 -11.33 14.62
CA ALA A 659 -7.50 -11.45 13.54
C ALA A 659 -7.26 -12.92 13.16
N VAL A 660 -7.09 -13.80 14.16
CA VAL A 660 -6.98 -15.24 13.96
C VAL A 660 -8.23 -15.81 13.29
N ASP A 661 -9.42 -15.48 13.81
CA ASP A 661 -10.68 -16.01 13.29
C ASP A 661 -10.95 -15.53 11.85
N SER A 662 -10.67 -14.26 11.57
CA SER A 662 -10.77 -13.67 10.22
C SER A 662 -9.81 -14.34 9.23
N TYR A 663 -8.56 -14.58 9.65
CA TYR A 663 -7.58 -15.29 8.83
C TYR A 663 -8.01 -16.73 8.53
N MET A 664 -8.47 -17.47 9.56
CA MET A 664 -8.87 -18.86 9.43
C MET A 664 -10.14 -19.02 8.58
N ALA A 665 -11.06 -18.06 8.65
CA ALA A 665 -12.27 -18.00 7.83
C ALA A 665 -11.95 -17.68 6.35
N ALA A 666 -10.95 -16.84 6.08
CA ALA A 666 -10.55 -16.43 4.74
C ALA A 666 -9.82 -17.53 3.93
N LEU A 667 -9.30 -18.59 4.59
CA LEU A 667 -8.60 -19.68 3.91
C LEU A 667 -9.55 -20.44 2.95
N PRO A 668 -9.17 -20.61 1.66
CA PRO A 668 -10.04 -21.21 0.65
C PRO A 668 -10.46 -22.64 1.02
N LEU A 669 -11.77 -22.91 0.97
CA LEU A 669 -12.32 -24.26 1.19
C LEU A 669 -11.77 -25.28 0.17
N SER A 670 -11.41 -24.82 -1.03
CA SER A 670 -10.85 -25.64 -2.12
C SER A 670 -9.44 -26.17 -1.85
N THR A 671 -8.68 -25.55 -0.92
CA THR A 671 -7.35 -26.05 -0.50
C THR A 671 -7.42 -27.21 0.52
N GLY A 672 -8.64 -27.61 0.92
CA GLY A 672 -8.91 -28.77 1.75
C GLY A 672 -8.71 -28.54 3.26
N ALA A 673 -9.28 -29.43 4.08
CA ALA A 673 -9.16 -29.38 5.55
C ALA A 673 -7.71 -29.41 6.06
N ALA A 674 -6.79 -29.97 5.27
CA ALA A 674 -5.37 -30.05 5.58
C ALA A 674 -4.68 -28.68 5.65
N ALA A 675 -4.99 -27.75 4.73
CA ALA A 675 -4.40 -26.42 4.71
C ALA A 675 -4.81 -25.60 5.95
N ARG A 676 -6.09 -25.68 6.33
CA ARG A 676 -6.61 -25.04 7.55
C ARG A 676 -5.99 -25.66 8.81
N ALA A 677 -5.84 -26.99 8.87
CA ALA A 677 -5.15 -27.64 9.99
C ALA A 677 -3.67 -27.24 10.09
N GLN A 678 -2.97 -27.12 8.95
CA GLN A 678 -1.58 -26.65 8.92
C GLN A 678 -1.46 -25.19 9.37
N ALA A 679 -2.34 -24.32 8.91
CA ALA A 679 -2.40 -22.93 9.35
C ALA A 679 -2.65 -22.82 10.86
N TRP A 680 -3.60 -23.61 11.38
CA TRP A 680 -3.88 -23.66 12.82
C TRP A 680 -2.68 -24.13 13.63
N GLU A 681 -1.99 -25.19 13.20
CA GLU A 681 -0.81 -25.66 13.89
C GLU A 681 0.30 -24.60 13.91
N ARG A 682 0.48 -23.87 12.81
CA ARG A 682 1.43 -22.74 12.77
C ARG A 682 1.02 -21.61 13.74
N ILE A 683 -0.27 -21.32 13.89
CA ILE A 683 -0.79 -20.37 14.90
C ILE A 683 -0.47 -20.87 16.32
N ARG A 684 -0.71 -22.15 16.63
CA ARG A 684 -0.33 -22.73 17.93
C ARG A 684 1.17 -22.62 18.23
N VAL A 685 2.01 -22.85 17.21
CA VAL A 685 3.46 -22.70 17.33
C VAL A 685 3.84 -21.24 17.55
N GLY A 686 3.20 -20.31 16.83
CA GLY A 686 3.34 -18.87 17.04
C GLY A 686 3.00 -18.46 18.47
N TYR A 687 1.88 -18.91 19.00
CA TYR A 687 1.48 -18.65 20.38
C TYR A 687 2.51 -19.17 21.38
N ARG A 688 3.01 -20.39 21.17
CA ARG A 688 4.08 -20.95 22.01
C ARG A 688 5.40 -20.20 21.89
N SER A 689 5.62 -19.47 20.81
CA SER A 689 6.89 -18.81 20.54
C SER A 689 7.19 -17.64 21.49
N LEU A 690 6.22 -17.14 22.25
CA LEU A 690 6.46 -16.18 23.33
C LEU A 690 7.32 -16.80 24.44
N ASN A 691 7.02 -18.05 24.82
CA ASN A 691 7.69 -18.77 25.90
C ASN A 691 8.15 -20.18 25.46
N PRO A 692 9.18 -20.26 24.60
CA PRO A 692 9.66 -21.54 24.08
C PRO A 692 10.42 -22.33 25.16
N PRO A 693 10.49 -23.67 25.05
CA PRO A 693 11.25 -24.50 26.00
C PRO A 693 12.73 -24.10 26.11
N THR A 694 13.23 -23.95 27.33
CA THR A 694 14.59 -23.47 27.61
C THR A 694 15.64 -24.57 27.75
N GLY A 695 15.22 -25.84 27.91
CA GLY A 695 16.10 -26.98 28.17
C GLY A 695 17.14 -27.26 27.07
N PHE A 696 18.30 -27.78 27.47
CA PHE A 696 19.45 -28.05 26.58
C PHE A 696 19.08 -28.86 25.33
N TRP A 697 18.33 -29.95 25.51
CA TRP A 697 17.89 -30.81 24.41
C TRP A 697 16.94 -30.10 23.44
N ALA A 698 16.04 -29.24 23.93
CA ALA A 698 15.16 -28.45 23.08
C ALA A 698 15.97 -27.44 22.23
N ARG A 699 17.01 -26.83 22.81
CA ARG A 699 17.93 -25.94 22.08
C ARG A 699 18.78 -26.70 21.05
N GLN A 700 19.25 -27.92 21.35
CA GLN A 700 20.05 -28.74 20.42
C GLN A 700 19.21 -29.31 19.27
N LEU A 701 18.03 -29.87 19.56
CA LEU A 701 17.13 -30.43 18.54
C LEU A 701 16.66 -29.37 17.53
N ALA A 702 16.49 -28.12 17.97
CA ALA A 702 16.16 -27.00 17.10
C ALA A 702 17.26 -26.75 16.04
N ARG A 703 18.53 -26.97 16.37
CA ARG A 703 19.69 -26.79 15.45
C ARG A 703 19.84 -27.92 14.43
N LEU A 704 19.25 -29.09 14.70
CA LEU A 704 19.39 -30.30 13.87
C LEU A 704 18.30 -30.46 12.80
N ARG A 705 17.27 -29.59 12.79
CA ARG A 705 16.17 -29.64 11.81
C ARG A 705 16.17 -28.42 10.87
N PRO A 706 17.02 -28.36 9.84
CA PRO A 706 16.74 -27.56 8.64
C PRO A 706 16.11 -28.50 7.61
N ARG A 707 14.82 -28.86 7.76
CA ARG A 707 14.04 -29.27 6.59
C ARG A 707 13.19 -28.07 6.20
N PRO A 708 13.49 -27.38 5.10
CA PRO A 708 12.55 -26.41 4.58
C PRO A 708 11.26 -27.17 4.27
N GLN A 709 10.16 -26.84 4.95
CA GLN A 709 8.89 -26.94 4.26
C GLN A 709 9.05 -26.01 3.06
N ALA A 710 8.89 -26.54 1.86
CA ALA A 710 8.95 -25.74 0.65
C ALA A 710 8.12 -24.48 0.89
N LEU A 711 8.80 -23.33 0.94
CA LEU A 711 8.13 -22.05 0.79
C LEU A 711 7.33 -22.20 -0.51
N PRO A 712 6.02 -21.90 -0.55
CA PRO A 712 5.34 -21.83 -1.82
C PRO A 712 6.16 -20.87 -2.68
N SER A 713 6.80 -21.42 -3.71
CA SER A 713 7.45 -20.63 -4.74
C SER A 713 6.36 -19.72 -5.27
N GLY A 714 6.56 -18.41 -5.11
CA GLY A 714 5.82 -17.42 -5.87
C GLY A 714 6.23 -17.52 -7.33
N GLU A 715 5.94 -18.65 -7.97
CA GLU A 715 5.82 -18.68 -9.41
C GLU A 715 4.49 -17.99 -9.72
N LEU A 716 4.62 -16.75 -10.19
CA LEU A 716 3.64 -16.21 -11.13
C LEU A 716 3.47 -17.28 -12.20
N VAL A 717 2.31 -17.96 -12.18
CA VAL A 717 1.87 -18.80 -13.29
C VAL A 717 1.70 -17.87 -14.49
N HIS A 718 2.79 -17.64 -15.22
CA HIS A 718 2.73 -17.30 -16.62
C HIS A 718 2.18 -18.54 -17.32
N ALA A 719 0.86 -18.60 -17.45
CA ALA A 719 0.20 -19.54 -18.35
C ALA A 719 0.60 -19.16 -19.79
N ALA A 720 1.71 -19.70 -20.28
CA ALA A 720 1.98 -19.82 -21.68
C ALA A 720 1.00 -20.85 -22.25
N ALA A 721 -0.12 -20.38 -22.80
CA ALA A 721 -1.04 -21.20 -23.58
C ALA A 721 -0.38 -21.56 -24.91
N GLY A 722 0.33 -22.69 -24.93
CA GLY A 722 0.85 -23.34 -26.12
C GLY A 722 0.56 -24.83 -26.02
N GLY A 723 -0.59 -25.25 -26.54
CA GLY A 723 -1.02 -26.64 -26.53
C GLY A 723 -2.12 -26.84 -27.56
N GLY A 724 -1.69 -27.03 -28.81
CA GLY A 724 -2.57 -27.51 -29.87
C GLY A 724 -2.97 -28.96 -29.59
N LEU A 725 -4.24 -29.26 -29.87
CA LEU A 725 -4.72 -30.62 -30.07
C LEU A 725 -5.50 -30.61 -31.38
N THR A 726 -5.01 -31.46 -32.28
CA THR A 726 -5.78 -32.11 -33.35
C THR A 726 -7.10 -32.64 -32.86
#